data_AF-A0A1D9P9I2-F1
#
_entry.id   AF-A0A1D9P9I2-F1
#
_cell.length_a   1.000
_cell.length_b   1.000
_cell.length_c   1.000
_cell.angle_alpha   90.00
_cell.angle_beta   90.00
_cell.angle_gamma   90.00
#
_symmetry.space_group_name_H-M   'P 1'
#
loop_
_entity.id
_entity.type
_entity.pdbx_description
1 polymer ?
#
loop_
_entity_poly.entity_id
_entity_poly.type
_entity_poly.pdbx_seq_one_letter_code
_entity_poly.pdbx_strand_id
1 'polypeptide(L)'
;MKRLIYILFFITTVSWAQTQERATSFRKEISLNAGWKTTMVDSHPEAKQDFAQDSNADANWKTVNVPHNWDQYEGFRQMKHGNLHGTAWYSKNLKIGKQQKGKKLFLFFEGVSSYATVWVNGKEVGQHKGGRTTFTLDITDAVKYSSNNKIVVKAAHPAFIADLPWVCGGCSGEWGFSEGSQPMGIFRPVTLVITNDVRIAPFGIHIWNDKTVSKEQAILHTTTEIQNYSSPNRTITVVNKLLDKNGKEVASAKSSVLFSKETKEIQQTLPEIKNPNLWSPESPYLYTLSTTILEKNKVLDKITTPYGIRWVSWPVDRPGNDKRFFINDQPVFINGTCEYEHQLGQSHAFSDTQIKARIEQIKAAGFNSFREAHQPHNLKYQELLDESGILFWSQFSAHIWYDTPEFKENFKTLLREWIKERRNNPSVVLWGLQNESTIPKEFAEECTKIIREMDPTASSQRKVTTCNGGEGTDWNVVQNWSGTYGGDPFNYAVEMSTQLLNGEYGAWRSHDLHSEGEFAQKGILSENRFSQLMEIKIREAESVKDKIAGQYNWLFASHENPGREQNGEGFRAIDQVGPVNYKGLFSIWGEPLDAYYMYRANYASNKTNPMVYIVSHTWPNRWEAPGVKNGIDVYSNCDEVELFNDVNNQSLGKLKNPGRGQHFQWNKVNIQYNVLYAVGYVNGKKVAQDYIVLNNLPEAPHLKSLSSKEEIVSSKANYNYIYRVNCGGPDFKDTDGNVWSADVHKTEANTWGSVSWTDDFKNLPAYFASQRSTSDLVDGTQNDALFQTFRYGMDKLKYEFPVPDGEYLVDLYFSEPWYGTGGGLDCKDWRVFDVAINDNVMLKDFDIWSEVGFSKAVKKTFTVRSKNGKLVIDFPKVSSGEGIISAIAIATKDKSVKAAAPSPKNILDVVTNASFEIASWLNLNSKQYLNSDVTFTQLPAALYAADYIQFSNENNVTGSFISKEEATVSVLVDSKIETTLPWLADYKKSEATAKNSNGDVFTIFEKEVKKGETVFFGNKGDGTPSFTIVVVPTSDLGKVKDDRPSLKFEAEDAKIKGGGTVKGNFKSSDYVEFAKNTPNSIEFEVNPGVANIYLMRFRYMNMNAEPIKVKLIIEDAYGILMRNDEIEFPAPTEKWKVLNTTSGGYINAGKYKIRIESDNMKGLRLESFEFQ
;
A
#
# COMPACT_ATOMS: atom_id res chain seq x y z
N MET A 1 -34.37 -59.77 -17.71
CA MET A 1 -34.60 -59.69 -19.17
C MET A 1 -33.80 -58.50 -19.70
N LYS A 2 -32.91 -58.77 -20.66
CA LYS A 2 -31.92 -57.87 -21.27
C LYS A 2 -32.37 -57.47 -22.69
N ARG A 3 -31.95 -56.29 -23.17
CA ARG A 3 -31.59 -55.91 -24.57
C ARG A 3 -31.32 -54.39 -24.57
N LEU A 4 -30.10 -53.86 -24.64
CA LEU A 4 -29.06 -53.82 -25.69
C LEU A 4 -29.54 -53.30 -27.05
N ILE A 5 -29.17 -52.06 -27.40
CA ILE A 5 -28.88 -51.59 -28.78
C ILE A 5 -27.72 -50.60 -28.73
N TYR A 6 -26.63 -50.94 -29.43
CA TYR A 6 -25.49 -50.10 -29.81
C TYR A 6 -25.77 -49.46 -31.18
N ILE A 7 -25.36 -48.21 -31.40
CA ILE A 7 -25.10 -47.68 -32.76
C ILE A 7 -23.75 -46.95 -32.74
N LEU A 8 -22.80 -47.51 -33.51
CA LEU A 8 -21.53 -46.91 -33.88
C LEU A 8 -21.75 -45.76 -34.87
N PHE A 9 -21.02 -44.65 -34.70
CA PHE A 9 -20.72 -43.72 -35.79
C PHE A 9 -19.22 -43.71 -36.06
N PHE A 10 -18.86 -44.06 -37.30
CA PHE A 10 -17.52 -44.02 -37.86
C PHE A 10 -17.07 -42.55 -37.97
N ILE A 11 -15.94 -42.19 -37.35
CA ILE A 11 -15.22 -40.94 -37.64
C ILE A 11 -13.97 -41.31 -38.45
N THR A 12 -13.96 -40.93 -39.72
CA THR A 12 -12.78 -40.95 -40.58
C THR A 12 -11.82 -39.85 -40.14
N THR A 13 -10.70 -40.21 -39.52
CA THR A 13 -9.59 -39.31 -39.23
C THR A 13 -8.79 -39.05 -40.51
N VAL A 14 -8.96 -37.87 -41.11
CA VAL A 14 -8.02 -37.34 -42.11
C VAL A 14 -6.89 -36.65 -41.36
N SER A 15 -5.74 -37.30 -41.32
CA SER A 15 -4.51 -36.79 -40.71
C SER A 15 -3.92 -35.67 -41.58
N TRP A 16 -4.23 -34.41 -41.27
CA TRP A 16 -3.40 -33.29 -41.71
C TRP A 16 -2.15 -33.28 -40.85
N ALA A 17 -1.05 -33.83 -41.36
CA ALA A 17 0.27 -33.61 -40.81
C ALA A 17 0.65 -32.13 -41.03
N GLN A 18 0.29 -31.27 -40.08
CA GLN A 18 0.98 -29.99 -39.91
C GLN A 18 2.41 -30.34 -39.47
N THR A 19 3.34 -30.29 -40.40
CA THR A 19 4.76 -30.13 -40.07
C THR A 19 4.89 -28.85 -39.25
N GLN A 20 4.96 -29.02 -37.93
CA GLN A 20 5.43 -27.99 -37.01
C GLN A 20 6.87 -27.70 -37.39
N GLU A 21 7.09 -26.69 -38.24
CA GLU A 21 8.41 -26.09 -38.38
C GLU A 21 8.84 -25.67 -36.97
N ARG A 22 9.85 -26.35 -36.41
CA ARG A 22 10.56 -25.89 -35.23
C ARG A 22 11.04 -24.47 -35.54
N ALA A 23 10.35 -23.47 -35.00
CA ALA A 23 10.78 -22.08 -35.08
C ALA A 23 12.19 -21.97 -34.47
N THR A 24 13.23 -21.94 -35.31
CA THR A 24 14.58 -21.61 -34.87
C THR A 24 14.57 -20.17 -34.38
N SER A 25 14.54 -19.95 -33.07
CA SER A 25 14.53 -18.59 -32.52
C SER A 25 15.90 -17.92 -32.74
N PHE A 26 15.89 -16.77 -33.42
CA PHE A 26 17.10 -16.01 -33.79
C PHE A 26 17.69 -15.23 -32.60
N ARG A 27 16.81 -14.90 -31.64
CA ARG A 27 17.07 -14.39 -30.30
C ARG A 27 16.48 -15.37 -29.28
N LYS A 28 17.09 -15.50 -28.12
CA LYS A 28 16.58 -16.31 -27.02
C LYS A 28 16.70 -15.54 -25.71
N GLU A 29 15.63 -15.51 -24.95
CA GLU A 29 15.56 -14.89 -23.62
C GLU A 29 15.30 -15.99 -22.60
N ILE A 30 16.07 -15.97 -21.52
CA ILE A 30 16.02 -16.98 -20.46
C ILE A 30 15.96 -16.25 -19.14
N SER A 31 14.85 -16.36 -18.43
CA SER A 31 14.73 -15.83 -17.07
C SER A 31 15.82 -16.43 -16.18
N LEU A 32 16.48 -15.57 -15.41
CA LEU A 32 17.47 -15.93 -14.41
C LEU A 32 16.92 -15.78 -12.99
N ASN A 33 15.62 -15.56 -12.83
CA ASN A 33 14.99 -15.18 -11.57
C ASN A 33 15.19 -16.19 -10.43
N ALA A 34 15.13 -17.49 -10.72
CA ALA A 34 15.14 -18.50 -9.67
C ALA A 34 16.54 -18.85 -9.15
N GLY A 35 16.67 -19.20 -7.86
CA GLY A 35 17.85 -19.87 -7.30
C GLY A 35 19.15 -19.05 -7.31
N TRP A 36 19.06 -17.78 -6.96
CA TRP A 36 20.22 -16.97 -6.58
C TRP A 36 20.67 -17.33 -5.17
N LYS A 37 21.95 -17.12 -4.88
CA LYS A 37 22.46 -17.05 -3.50
C LYS A 37 22.65 -15.58 -3.13
N THR A 38 22.32 -15.18 -1.91
CA THR A 38 22.52 -13.81 -1.43
C THR A 38 23.06 -13.74 0.00
N THR A 39 23.83 -12.70 0.33
CA THR A 39 24.30 -12.37 1.68
C THR A 39 24.48 -10.85 1.83
N MET A 40 24.50 -10.35 3.07
CA MET A 40 24.67 -8.92 3.40
C MET A 40 25.91 -8.71 4.28
N VAL A 41 26.85 -7.86 3.85
CA VAL A 41 28.17 -7.74 4.50
C VAL A 41 28.13 -6.92 5.79
N ASP A 42 27.24 -5.93 5.90
CA ASP A 42 27.16 -5.08 7.09
C ASP A 42 26.61 -5.82 8.33
N SER A 43 26.10 -7.04 8.15
CA SER A 43 25.85 -8.00 9.25
C SER A 43 27.13 -8.70 9.77
N HIS A 44 28.28 -8.45 9.15
CA HIS A 44 29.59 -9.06 9.43
C HIS A 44 30.74 -8.03 9.27
N PRO A 45 30.95 -7.11 10.25
CA PRO A 45 31.95 -6.04 10.14
C PRO A 45 33.42 -6.51 10.00
N GLU A 46 33.70 -7.80 10.21
CA GLU A 46 35.02 -8.40 10.01
C GLU A 46 35.28 -8.88 8.56
N ALA A 47 34.26 -8.93 7.70
CA ALA A 47 34.39 -9.38 6.32
C ALA A 47 34.65 -8.21 5.37
N LYS A 48 35.89 -7.73 5.29
CA LYS A 48 36.40 -7.05 4.08
C LYS A 48 36.59 -8.06 2.93
N GLN A 49 35.58 -8.90 2.66
CA GLN A 49 35.66 -9.93 1.63
C GLN A 49 35.16 -9.39 0.30
N ASP A 50 36.03 -9.41 -0.70
CA ASP A 50 35.67 -9.16 -2.08
C ASP A 50 35.10 -10.45 -2.71
N PHE A 51 33.78 -10.62 -2.62
CA PHE A 51 33.08 -11.78 -3.20
C PHE A 51 33.14 -11.82 -4.74
N ALA A 52 33.65 -10.77 -5.41
CA ALA A 52 33.92 -10.81 -6.83
C ALA A 52 35.05 -11.82 -7.15
N GLN A 53 36.03 -11.98 -6.24
CA GLN A 53 37.17 -12.89 -6.41
C GLN A 53 36.93 -14.26 -5.78
N ASP A 54 36.34 -14.32 -4.58
CA ASP A 54 35.98 -15.57 -3.91
C ASP A 54 34.53 -15.60 -3.42
N SER A 55 33.63 -15.90 -4.36
CA SER A 55 32.20 -16.08 -4.07
C SER A 55 31.83 -17.32 -3.24
N ASN A 56 32.81 -18.15 -2.85
CA ASN A 56 32.62 -19.31 -1.97
C ASN A 56 33.12 -19.06 -0.56
N ALA A 57 33.65 -17.87 -0.27
CA ALA A 57 33.98 -17.48 1.09
C ALA A 57 32.77 -17.67 2.00
N ASP A 58 33.02 -18.23 3.19
CA ASP A 58 31.98 -18.64 4.13
C ASP A 58 31.28 -17.40 4.71
N ALA A 59 30.11 -17.08 4.16
CA ALA A 59 29.36 -15.86 4.44
C ALA A 59 27.86 -16.11 4.57
N ASN A 60 27.45 -17.31 5.02
CA ASN A 60 26.06 -17.67 5.32
C ASN A 60 25.06 -17.35 4.18
N TRP A 61 25.44 -17.66 2.94
CA TRP A 61 24.63 -17.39 1.75
C TRP A 61 23.24 -18.05 1.81
N LYS A 62 22.18 -17.24 1.69
CA LYS A 62 20.78 -17.70 1.58
C LYS A 62 20.41 -17.95 0.13
N THR A 63 19.58 -18.96 -0.16
CA THR A 63 19.05 -19.16 -1.52
C THR A 63 17.73 -18.42 -1.66
N VAL A 64 17.60 -17.59 -2.70
CA VAL A 64 16.45 -16.73 -2.97
C VAL A 64 16.07 -16.75 -4.44
N ASN A 65 14.84 -16.36 -4.75
CA ASN A 65 14.44 -15.97 -6.10
C ASN A 65 14.44 -14.45 -6.18
N VAL A 66 14.79 -13.88 -7.33
CA VAL A 66 14.58 -12.45 -7.62
C VAL A 66 13.30 -12.28 -8.44
N PRO A 67 12.48 -11.22 -8.28
CA PRO A 67 12.61 -10.07 -7.37
C PRO A 67 12.87 -10.41 -5.90
N HIS A 68 13.90 -9.80 -5.30
CA HIS A 68 14.30 -10.00 -3.91
C HIS A 68 14.69 -8.67 -3.26
N ASN A 69 14.31 -8.50 -2.00
CA ASN A 69 14.62 -7.33 -1.20
C ASN A 69 15.05 -7.75 0.22
N TRP A 70 16.14 -7.14 0.71
CA TRP A 70 16.60 -7.33 2.08
C TRP A 70 15.90 -6.42 3.09
N ASP A 71 15.45 -5.24 2.66
CA ASP A 71 14.72 -4.30 3.51
C ASP A 71 13.25 -4.71 3.63
N GLN A 72 12.99 -5.78 4.40
CA GLN A 72 11.66 -6.41 4.46
C GLN A 72 10.70 -5.61 5.36
N TYR A 73 10.96 -5.62 6.66
CA TYR A 73 10.02 -5.12 7.69
C TYR A 73 10.59 -3.95 8.50
N GLU A 74 11.75 -3.43 8.13
CA GLU A 74 12.48 -2.43 8.91
C GLU A 74 11.68 -1.12 9.02
N GLY A 75 11.02 -0.72 7.92
CA GLY A 75 10.21 0.49 7.83
C GLY A 75 8.91 0.47 8.65
N PHE A 76 8.58 -0.65 9.32
CA PHE A 76 7.42 -0.79 10.20
C PHE A 76 7.74 -0.52 11.68
N ARG A 77 8.89 0.08 11.93
CA ARG A 77 9.26 0.63 13.23
C ARG A 77 9.06 2.15 13.18
N GLN A 78 8.61 2.78 14.27
CA GLN A 78 8.49 4.24 14.45
C GLN A 78 9.85 4.95 14.54
N MET A 79 10.88 4.44 13.86
CA MET A 79 12.23 5.00 13.86
C MET A 79 12.37 6.10 12.81
N LYS A 80 13.19 7.12 13.12
CA LYS A 80 13.54 8.20 12.19
C LYS A 80 14.21 7.69 10.91
N HIS A 81 15.08 6.69 11.05
CA HIS A 81 15.80 6.03 9.97
C HIS A 81 15.46 4.53 9.99
N GLY A 82 14.21 4.21 9.64
CA GLY A 82 13.67 2.85 9.62
C GLY A 82 14.13 1.98 8.45
N ASN A 83 14.93 2.48 7.51
CA ASN A 83 15.33 1.71 6.33
C ASN A 83 16.62 0.92 6.55
N LEU A 84 16.74 -0.22 5.87
CA LEU A 84 17.98 -0.99 5.87
C LEU A 84 18.98 -0.36 4.90
N HIS A 85 20.17 -0.03 5.38
CA HIS A 85 21.27 0.45 4.56
C HIS A 85 22.45 -0.51 4.59
N GLY A 86 23.11 -0.68 3.44
CA GLY A 86 24.31 -1.50 3.37
C GLY A 86 24.63 -2.05 1.98
N THR A 87 25.38 -3.14 1.96
CA THR A 87 25.76 -3.87 0.74
C THR A 87 25.27 -5.32 0.77
N ALA A 88 24.46 -5.69 -0.22
CA ALA A 88 24.09 -7.07 -0.51
C ALA A 88 24.88 -7.63 -1.70
N TRP A 89 25.29 -8.88 -1.61
CA TRP A 89 25.90 -9.62 -2.72
C TRP A 89 24.99 -10.74 -3.18
N TYR A 90 24.89 -10.91 -4.48
CA TYR A 90 24.14 -11.98 -5.11
C TYR A 90 25.07 -12.82 -5.98
N SER A 91 24.84 -14.12 -6.02
CA SER A 91 25.61 -15.03 -6.83
C SER A 91 24.74 -16.08 -7.50
N LYS A 92 25.01 -16.34 -8.78
CA LYS A 92 24.30 -17.34 -9.57
C LYS A 92 25.24 -18.13 -10.44
N ASN A 93 25.02 -19.44 -10.49
CA ASN A 93 25.66 -20.31 -11.48
C ASN A 93 24.82 -20.33 -12.75
N LEU A 94 25.47 -20.10 -13.88
CA LEU A 94 24.86 -20.08 -15.21
C LEU A 94 25.60 -21.04 -16.14
N LYS A 95 24.88 -22.05 -16.64
CA LYS A 95 25.44 -22.99 -17.62
C LYS A 95 25.24 -22.46 -19.03
N ILE A 96 26.33 -22.20 -19.74
CA ILE A 96 26.30 -21.79 -21.15
C ILE A 96 26.71 -22.97 -22.03
N GLY A 97 25.81 -23.43 -22.90
CA GLY A 97 26.08 -24.56 -23.79
C GLY A 97 26.93 -24.19 -25.01
N LYS A 98 27.63 -25.18 -25.59
CA LYS A 98 28.50 -25.02 -26.77
C LYS A 98 27.78 -24.43 -27.99
N GLN A 99 26.49 -24.69 -28.12
CA GLN A 99 25.65 -24.19 -29.21
C GLN A 99 25.53 -22.65 -29.25
N GLN A 100 25.87 -21.97 -28.15
CA GLN A 100 25.87 -20.51 -28.09
C GLN A 100 27.22 -19.89 -28.48
N LYS A 101 28.23 -20.70 -28.83
CA LYS A 101 29.52 -20.18 -29.28
C LYS A 101 29.33 -19.39 -30.58
N GLY A 102 29.86 -18.15 -30.60
CA GLY A 102 29.68 -17.21 -31.71
C GLY A 102 28.36 -16.44 -31.67
N LYS A 103 27.61 -16.52 -30.57
CA LYS A 103 26.49 -15.62 -30.25
C LYS A 103 26.95 -14.51 -29.33
N LYS A 104 26.13 -13.48 -29.21
CA LYS A 104 26.24 -12.46 -28.17
C LYS A 104 25.35 -12.78 -26.99
N LEU A 105 25.88 -12.62 -25.78
CA LEU A 105 25.21 -12.96 -24.53
C LEU A 105 25.17 -11.70 -23.65
N PHE A 106 24.00 -11.38 -23.13
CA PHE A 106 23.77 -10.19 -22.32
C PHE A 106 23.01 -10.53 -21.04
N LEU A 107 23.33 -9.83 -19.97
CA LEU A 107 22.47 -9.77 -18.78
C LEU A 107 21.62 -8.51 -18.87
N PHE A 108 20.30 -8.69 -18.84
CA PHE A 108 19.32 -7.62 -18.75
C PHE A 108 18.76 -7.58 -17.34
N PHE A 109 18.92 -6.45 -16.66
CA PHE A 109 18.42 -6.20 -15.32
C PHE A 109 17.31 -5.16 -15.39
N GLU A 110 16.18 -5.44 -14.76
CA GLU A 110 15.07 -4.49 -14.71
C GLU A 110 15.12 -3.53 -13.52
N GLY A 111 15.93 -3.84 -12.50
CA GLY A 111 16.10 -3.00 -11.32
C GLY A 111 16.99 -3.64 -10.25
N VAL A 112 18.03 -2.92 -9.87
CA VAL A 112 18.94 -3.28 -8.77
C VAL A 112 19.18 -2.00 -7.96
N SER A 113 18.76 -1.99 -6.70
CA SER A 113 18.80 -0.77 -5.91
C SER A 113 20.02 -0.72 -4.98
N SER A 114 20.72 0.42 -4.85
CA SER A 114 20.65 1.65 -5.68
C SER A 114 21.80 1.76 -6.68
N TYR A 115 22.92 1.10 -6.38
CA TYR A 115 24.07 0.97 -7.28
C TYR A 115 24.36 -0.51 -7.50
N ALA A 116 24.56 -0.86 -8.77
CA ALA A 116 24.89 -2.22 -9.18
C ALA A 116 26.30 -2.29 -9.73
N THR A 117 27.04 -3.35 -9.37
CA THR A 117 28.27 -3.75 -10.06
C THR A 117 28.20 -5.25 -10.33
N VAL A 118 28.54 -5.66 -11.55
CA VAL A 118 28.35 -7.04 -12.01
C VAL A 118 29.66 -7.62 -12.50
N TRP A 119 29.95 -8.85 -12.05
CA TRP A 119 31.08 -9.65 -12.49
C TRP A 119 30.61 -10.99 -13.06
N VAL A 120 31.33 -11.46 -14.07
CA VAL A 120 31.19 -12.82 -14.60
C VAL A 120 32.56 -13.49 -14.58
N ASN A 121 32.66 -14.61 -13.86
CA ASN A 121 33.90 -15.35 -13.64
C ASN A 121 35.06 -14.47 -13.13
N GLY A 122 34.78 -13.55 -12.20
CA GLY A 122 35.75 -12.63 -11.60
C GLY A 122 36.10 -11.40 -12.45
N LYS A 123 35.62 -11.31 -13.70
CA LYS A 123 35.80 -10.14 -14.56
C LYS A 123 34.59 -9.20 -14.43
N GLU A 124 34.85 -7.93 -14.13
CA GLU A 124 33.81 -6.90 -14.13
C GLU A 124 33.27 -6.70 -15.55
N VAL A 125 31.94 -6.73 -15.68
CA VAL A 125 31.24 -6.58 -16.97
C VAL A 125 30.42 -5.29 -17.06
N GLY A 126 30.22 -4.59 -15.93
CA GLY A 126 29.65 -3.25 -15.92
C GLY A 126 29.04 -2.83 -14.58
N GLN A 127 28.57 -1.57 -14.57
CA GLN A 127 27.98 -0.89 -13.42
C GLN A 127 26.72 -0.13 -13.86
N HIS A 128 25.81 0.13 -12.92
CA HIS A 128 24.65 1.00 -13.12
C HIS A 128 24.34 1.78 -11.84
N LYS A 129 23.89 3.02 -12.00
CA LYS A 129 23.57 3.95 -10.91
C LYS A 129 22.12 4.38 -11.04
N GLY A 130 21.27 4.04 -10.07
CA GLY A 130 19.84 4.34 -10.07
C GLY A 130 19.01 3.06 -10.11
N GLY A 131 18.15 2.84 -9.11
CA GLY A 131 17.50 1.54 -8.93
C GLY A 131 16.32 1.25 -9.87
N ARG A 132 15.68 2.27 -10.47
CA ARG A 132 14.32 2.15 -11.05
C ARG A 132 14.27 1.98 -12.58
N THR A 133 15.40 2.06 -13.26
CA THR A 133 15.50 1.89 -14.71
C THR A 133 16.30 0.65 -15.06
N THR A 134 16.15 0.20 -16.31
CA THR A 134 16.76 -1.02 -16.82
C THR A 134 18.20 -0.80 -17.28
N PHE A 135 19.03 -1.84 -17.23
CA PHE A 135 20.36 -1.82 -17.86
C PHE A 135 20.73 -3.18 -18.46
N THR A 136 21.57 -3.15 -19.51
CA THR A 136 22.01 -4.35 -20.24
C THR A 136 23.52 -4.42 -20.33
N LEU A 137 24.12 -5.53 -19.92
CA LEU A 137 25.58 -5.74 -19.94
C LEU A 137 25.97 -6.88 -20.89
N ASP A 138 26.93 -6.65 -21.79
CA ASP A 138 27.52 -7.69 -22.65
C ASP A 138 28.49 -8.57 -21.83
N ILE A 139 28.21 -9.86 -21.76
CA ILE A 139 29.02 -10.84 -21.02
C ILE A 139 29.75 -11.82 -21.95
N THR A 140 29.69 -11.61 -23.27
CA THR A 140 30.17 -12.55 -24.29
C THR A 140 31.62 -12.95 -24.08
N ASP A 141 32.48 -11.99 -23.75
CA ASP A 141 33.93 -12.20 -23.58
C ASP A 141 34.30 -12.65 -22.14
N ALA A 142 33.34 -12.71 -21.22
CA ALA A 142 33.55 -13.13 -19.85
C ALA A 142 33.11 -14.58 -19.58
N VAL A 143 32.29 -15.17 -20.47
CA VAL A 143 31.76 -16.53 -20.30
C VAL A 143 32.69 -17.63 -20.84
N LYS A 144 32.64 -18.78 -20.19
CA LYS A 144 33.23 -20.06 -20.59
C LYS A 144 32.11 -20.99 -21.08
N TYR A 145 32.27 -21.52 -22.29
CA TYR A 145 31.29 -22.42 -22.92
C TYR A 145 31.45 -23.87 -22.44
N SER A 146 30.35 -24.60 -22.37
CA SER A 146 30.28 -25.99 -21.87
C SER A 146 30.67 -26.14 -20.40
N SER A 147 30.67 -25.03 -19.65
CA SER A 147 31.05 -24.97 -18.24
C SER A 147 30.02 -24.14 -17.46
N ASN A 148 30.07 -24.25 -16.12
CA ASN A 148 29.38 -23.31 -15.25
C ASN A 148 30.11 -21.97 -15.26
N ASN A 149 29.34 -20.89 -15.33
CA ASN A 149 29.79 -19.52 -15.21
C ASN A 149 29.23 -18.96 -13.91
N LYS A 150 30.06 -18.20 -13.19
CA LYS A 150 29.64 -17.56 -11.96
C LYS A 150 29.30 -16.10 -12.26
N ILE A 151 28.06 -15.72 -12.00
CA ILE A 151 27.62 -14.32 -11.97
C ILE A 151 27.69 -13.87 -10.52
N VAL A 152 28.25 -12.70 -10.29
CA VAL A 152 28.27 -12.02 -8.98
C VAL A 152 27.76 -10.61 -9.18
N VAL A 153 26.84 -10.17 -8.33
CA VAL A 153 26.27 -8.82 -8.35
C VAL A 153 26.44 -8.21 -6.96
N LYS A 154 27.05 -7.03 -6.89
CA LYS A 154 27.04 -6.18 -5.70
C LYS A 154 25.91 -5.17 -5.84
N ALA A 155 24.96 -5.19 -4.92
CA ALA A 155 23.88 -4.23 -4.78
C ALA A 155 24.15 -3.37 -3.54
N ALA A 156 24.60 -2.13 -3.75
CA ALA A 156 24.90 -1.20 -2.67
C ALA A 156 23.77 -0.18 -2.50
N HIS A 157 23.36 0.02 -1.25
CA HIS A 157 22.34 0.96 -0.84
C HIS A 157 22.81 1.73 0.41
N PRO A 158 23.78 2.65 0.26
CA PRO A 158 24.29 3.43 1.38
C PRO A 158 23.25 4.43 1.89
N ALA A 159 23.38 4.85 3.16
CA ALA A 159 22.64 5.99 3.68
C ALA A 159 23.11 7.29 3.01
N PHE A 160 22.26 8.33 3.02
CA PHE A 160 22.58 9.69 2.53
C PHE A 160 23.04 9.76 1.07
N ILE A 161 22.43 8.97 0.19
CA ILE A 161 22.60 9.13 -1.27
C ILE A 161 22.24 10.56 -1.68
N ALA A 162 23.11 11.19 -2.47
CA ALA A 162 22.96 12.58 -2.92
C ALA A 162 23.24 12.76 -4.43
N ASP A 163 23.58 11.69 -5.16
CA ASP A 163 23.83 11.73 -6.61
C ASP A 163 22.74 10.99 -7.41
N LEU A 164 21.64 10.54 -6.78
CA LEU A 164 20.51 9.86 -7.43
C LEU A 164 19.16 10.51 -7.09
N PRO A 165 18.17 10.48 -8.00
CA PRO A 165 16.84 11.11 -7.81
C PRO A 165 15.94 10.42 -6.78
N TRP A 166 16.17 9.12 -6.50
CA TRP A 166 15.35 8.31 -5.62
C TRP A 166 16.16 7.87 -4.40
N VAL A 167 15.79 8.37 -3.23
CA VAL A 167 16.51 8.20 -1.96
C VAL A 167 15.54 7.82 -0.84
N CYS A 168 16.04 7.24 0.25
CA CYS A 168 15.19 6.83 1.37
C CYS A 168 14.55 8.01 2.11
N GLY A 169 13.25 7.86 2.40
CA GLY A 169 12.54 8.73 3.36
C GLY A 169 13.25 8.77 4.71
N GLY A 170 13.40 9.99 5.23
CA GLY A 170 14.11 10.24 6.49
C GLY A 170 15.63 10.24 6.43
N CYS A 171 16.27 9.80 5.34
CA CYS A 171 17.74 9.62 5.26
C CYS A 171 18.47 10.65 4.38
N SER A 172 18.00 11.90 4.34
CA SER A 172 18.65 13.03 3.66
C SER A 172 19.11 14.10 4.65
N GLY A 173 20.23 14.77 4.34
CA GLY A 173 20.68 15.96 5.07
C GLY A 173 20.01 17.26 4.59
N GLU A 174 19.32 17.22 3.44
CA GLU A 174 18.69 18.36 2.77
C GLU A 174 17.22 18.53 3.16
N TRP A 175 16.72 19.75 3.00
CA TRP A 175 15.32 20.10 3.20
C TRP A 175 14.48 19.52 2.05
N GLY A 176 13.78 18.42 2.31
CA GLY A 176 12.98 17.71 1.30
C GLY A 176 12.35 16.42 1.82
N PHE A 177 11.26 16.02 1.19
CA PHE A 177 10.40 14.92 1.61
C PHE A 177 10.52 13.77 0.62
N SER A 178 11.25 12.71 0.95
CA SER A 178 11.19 11.47 0.17
C SER A 178 10.16 10.51 0.78
N GLU A 179 9.26 10.00 -0.05
CA GLU A 179 8.25 9.02 0.37
C GLU A 179 8.75 7.60 0.26
N GLY A 180 8.41 6.79 1.26
CA GLY A 180 8.60 5.34 1.20
C GLY A 180 10.02 4.87 1.52
N SER A 181 10.11 3.61 1.97
CA SER A 181 11.35 2.84 1.96
C SER A 181 11.87 2.68 0.53
N GLN A 182 13.17 2.43 0.35
CA GLN A 182 13.73 2.03 -0.95
C GLN A 182 14.21 0.58 -0.82
N PRO A 183 14.07 -0.26 -1.85
CA PRO A 183 14.48 -1.64 -1.74
C PRO A 183 16.01 -1.74 -1.68
N MET A 184 16.50 -2.81 -1.07
CA MET A 184 17.90 -3.17 -1.02
C MET A 184 18.11 -4.53 -1.68
N GLY A 185 18.57 -4.54 -2.94
CA GLY A 185 18.82 -5.79 -3.67
C GLY A 185 18.46 -5.78 -5.15
N ILE A 186 18.41 -6.99 -5.73
CA ILE A 186 17.90 -7.23 -7.08
C ILE A 186 16.37 -7.38 -6.97
N PHE A 187 15.68 -6.25 -6.91
CA PHE A 187 14.25 -6.19 -6.61
C PHE A 187 13.36 -6.28 -7.85
N ARG A 188 13.92 -6.48 -9.05
CA ARG A 188 13.19 -6.72 -10.30
C ARG A 188 13.83 -7.86 -11.12
N PRO A 189 13.15 -8.40 -12.15
CA PRO A 189 13.62 -9.53 -12.92
C PRO A 189 15.02 -9.38 -13.55
N VAL A 190 15.67 -10.53 -13.78
CA VAL A 190 16.95 -10.65 -14.50
C VAL A 190 16.81 -11.65 -15.64
N THR A 191 17.26 -11.29 -16.83
CA THR A 191 17.14 -12.11 -18.04
C THR A 191 18.48 -12.27 -18.75
N LEU A 192 18.81 -13.50 -19.16
CA LEU A 192 19.89 -13.76 -20.12
C LEU A 192 19.32 -13.61 -21.53
N VAL A 193 19.84 -12.64 -22.28
CA VAL A 193 19.48 -12.39 -23.67
C VAL A 193 20.60 -12.90 -24.57
N ILE A 194 20.27 -13.78 -25.52
CA ILE A 194 21.20 -14.36 -26.48
C ILE A 194 20.79 -13.93 -27.89
N THR A 195 21.70 -13.29 -28.63
CA THR A 195 21.44 -12.77 -29.99
C THR A 195 22.56 -13.15 -30.96
N ASN A 196 22.35 -12.88 -32.25
CA ASN A 196 23.46 -12.81 -33.22
C ASN A 196 24.28 -11.51 -33.02
N ASP A 197 25.39 -11.38 -33.75
CA ASP A 197 26.27 -10.19 -33.71
C ASP A 197 25.61 -8.91 -34.23
N VAL A 198 24.53 -9.01 -34.99
CA VAL A 198 23.66 -7.88 -35.33
C VAL A 198 22.35 -8.08 -34.60
N ARG A 199 21.95 -7.10 -33.79
CA ARG A 199 20.73 -7.13 -32.99
C ARG A 199 20.03 -5.78 -32.96
N ILE A 200 18.76 -5.81 -32.58
CA ILE A 200 18.02 -4.64 -32.16
C ILE A 200 18.40 -4.33 -30.70
N ALA A 201 18.67 -3.05 -30.41
CA ALA A 201 19.04 -2.58 -29.07
C ALA A 201 17.86 -2.75 -28.09
N PRO A 202 18.11 -2.92 -26.77
CA PRO A 202 17.05 -2.87 -25.75
C PRO A 202 16.20 -1.60 -25.90
N PHE A 203 14.88 -1.76 -25.96
CA PHE A 203 13.92 -0.67 -26.23
C PHE A 203 14.27 0.19 -27.47
N GLY A 204 14.98 -0.41 -28.44
CA GLY A 204 15.51 0.26 -29.63
C GLY A 204 14.46 0.54 -30.70
N ILE A 205 13.24 0.02 -30.57
CA ILE A 205 12.12 0.34 -31.45
C ILE A 205 11.35 1.50 -30.84
N HIS A 206 11.08 2.52 -31.64
CA HIS A 206 10.15 3.58 -31.32
C HIS A 206 9.08 3.65 -32.39
N ILE A 207 7.81 3.69 -31.99
CA ILE A 207 6.64 3.76 -32.87
C ILE A 207 5.81 4.98 -32.47
N TRP A 208 5.41 5.81 -33.43
CA TRP A 208 4.45 6.89 -33.17
C TRP A 208 3.63 7.19 -34.42
N ASN A 209 2.41 7.69 -34.23
CA ASN A 209 1.60 8.29 -35.31
C ASN A 209 1.84 9.80 -35.38
N ASP A 210 1.75 10.35 -36.59
CA ASP A 210 1.80 11.80 -36.77
C ASP A 210 0.47 12.49 -36.39
N LYS A 211 0.41 13.80 -36.61
CA LYS A 211 -0.78 14.64 -36.32
C LYS A 211 -1.93 14.46 -37.32
N THR A 212 -1.74 13.68 -38.39
CA THR A 212 -2.77 13.42 -39.41
C THR A 212 -3.66 12.23 -39.05
N VAL A 213 -3.37 11.55 -37.94
CA VAL A 213 -4.20 10.46 -37.41
C VAL A 213 -5.65 10.91 -37.23
N SER A 214 -6.58 10.06 -37.65
CA SER A 214 -8.02 10.24 -37.51
C SER A 214 -8.73 8.89 -37.43
N LYS A 215 -10.06 8.89 -37.45
CA LYS A 215 -10.86 7.67 -37.53
C LYS A 215 -10.74 6.99 -38.91
N GLU A 216 -10.41 7.75 -39.95
CA GLU A 216 -10.33 7.31 -41.33
C GLU A 216 -8.92 6.83 -41.72
N GLN A 217 -7.88 7.35 -41.07
CA GLN A 217 -6.50 7.04 -41.43
C GLN A 217 -5.49 7.17 -40.29
N ALA A 218 -4.38 6.45 -40.40
CA ALA A 218 -3.19 6.66 -39.59
C ALA A 218 -1.92 6.42 -40.41
N ILE A 219 -0.91 7.28 -40.21
CA ILE A 219 0.46 7.08 -40.71
C ILE A 219 1.35 6.87 -39.49
N LEU A 220 2.08 5.75 -39.48
CA LEU A 220 3.01 5.41 -38.41
C LEU A 220 4.45 5.61 -38.87
N HIS A 221 5.24 6.19 -37.99
CA HIS A 221 6.69 6.30 -38.13
C HIS A 221 7.36 5.35 -37.15
N THR A 222 8.49 4.81 -37.57
CA THR A 222 9.30 3.91 -36.75
C THR A 222 10.76 4.32 -36.80
N THR A 223 11.40 4.34 -35.64
CA THR A 223 12.87 4.33 -35.53
C THR A 223 13.31 2.99 -34.96
N THR A 224 14.25 2.32 -35.63
CA THR A 224 14.85 1.07 -35.17
C THR A 224 16.34 1.26 -34.93
N GLU A 225 16.76 1.20 -33.66
CA GLU A 225 18.15 1.21 -33.24
C GLU A 225 18.73 -0.20 -33.31
N ILE A 226 19.76 -0.36 -34.14
CA ILE A 226 20.46 -1.63 -34.37
C ILE A 226 21.93 -1.49 -33.99
N GLN A 227 22.47 -2.57 -33.43
CA GLN A 227 23.88 -2.68 -33.09
C GLN A 227 24.52 -3.81 -33.89
N ASN A 228 25.66 -3.54 -34.50
CA ASN A 228 26.55 -4.57 -35.04
C ASN A 228 27.83 -4.64 -34.20
N TYR A 229 28.13 -5.83 -33.68
CA TYR A 229 29.33 -6.10 -32.88
C TYR A 229 30.50 -6.68 -33.70
N SER A 230 30.26 -7.01 -34.96
CA SER A 230 31.26 -7.56 -35.88
C SER A 230 31.94 -6.45 -36.70
N SER A 231 33.24 -6.60 -36.96
CA SER A 231 34.05 -5.62 -37.71
C SER A 231 33.70 -5.43 -39.19
N PRO A 232 33.32 -6.45 -40.00
CA PRO A 232 33.08 -6.24 -41.42
C PRO A 232 31.82 -5.41 -41.67
N ASN A 233 31.82 -4.65 -42.76
CA ASN A 233 30.62 -4.01 -43.28
C ASN A 233 29.60 -5.08 -43.67
N ARG A 234 28.37 -4.95 -43.18
CA ARG A 234 27.27 -5.87 -43.49
C ARG A 234 26.13 -5.11 -44.13
N THR A 235 25.61 -5.62 -45.24
CA THR A 235 24.36 -5.14 -45.82
C THR A 235 23.23 -5.86 -45.14
N ILE A 236 22.51 -5.16 -44.27
CA ILE A 236 21.34 -5.68 -43.60
C ILE A 236 20.08 -5.04 -44.18
N THR A 237 18.95 -5.67 -43.93
CA THR A 237 17.64 -5.09 -44.21
C THR A 237 16.79 -5.11 -42.94
N VAL A 238 16.28 -3.95 -42.56
CA VAL A 238 15.26 -3.81 -41.51
C VAL A 238 13.88 -3.91 -42.16
N VAL A 239 13.05 -4.82 -41.65
CA VAL A 239 11.67 -5.01 -42.07
C VAL A 239 10.75 -4.79 -40.88
N ASN A 240 9.89 -3.79 -40.98
CA ASN A 240 8.84 -3.50 -40.01
C ASN A 240 7.48 -3.92 -40.58
N LYS A 241 6.76 -4.80 -39.89
CA LYS A 241 5.42 -5.27 -40.27
C LYS A 241 4.44 -5.01 -39.13
N LEU A 242 3.44 -4.18 -39.36
CA LEU A 242 2.35 -3.99 -38.41
C LEU A 242 1.32 -5.09 -38.60
N LEU A 243 1.01 -5.81 -37.52
CA LEU A 243 0.07 -6.92 -37.50
C LEU A 243 -1.15 -6.54 -36.66
N ASP A 244 -2.34 -6.93 -37.13
CA ASP A 244 -3.57 -6.86 -36.33
C ASP A 244 -3.59 -7.93 -35.21
N LYS A 245 -4.63 -7.91 -34.37
CA LYS A 245 -4.78 -8.88 -33.26
C LYS A 245 -4.86 -10.35 -33.69
N ASN A 246 -5.19 -10.61 -34.96
CA ASN A 246 -5.27 -11.96 -35.54
C ASN A 246 -3.95 -12.35 -36.25
N GLY A 247 -2.93 -11.49 -36.22
CA GLY A 247 -1.64 -11.70 -36.87
C GLY A 247 -1.61 -11.34 -38.37
N LYS A 248 -2.66 -10.70 -38.91
CA LYS A 248 -2.70 -10.28 -40.32
C LYS A 248 -1.87 -9.01 -40.51
N GLU A 249 -1.03 -9.00 -41.56
CA GLU A 249 -0.26 -7.81 -41.94
C GLU A 249 -1.18 -6.70 -42.44
N VAL A 250 -1.04 -5.51 -41.83
CA VAL A 250 -1.81 -4.29 -42.14
C VAL A 250 -0.97 -3.32 -42.96
N ALA A 251 0.29 -3.14 -42.59
CA ALA A 251 1.24 -2.27 -43.27
C ALA A 251 2.68 -2.78 -43.06
N SER A 252 3.58 -2.48 -44.01
CA SER A 252 4.99 -2.81 -43.85
C SER A 252 5.93 -1.85 -44.55
N ALA A 253 7.15 -1.73 -44.03
CA ALA A 253 8.25 -0.97 -44.62
C ALA A 253 9.55 -1.77 -44.57
N LYS A 254 10.43 -1.51 -45.55
CA LYS A 254 11.71 -2.20 -45.72
C LYS A 254 12.81 -1.22 -46.10
N SER A 255 13.92 -1.23 -45.36
CA SER A 255 15.09 -0.37 -45.62
C SER A 255 16.35 -1.20 -45.55
N SER A 256 17.25 -1.02 -46.51
CA SER A 256 18.56 -1.68 -46.51
C SER A 256 19.64 -0.68 -46.13
N VAL A 257 20.58 -1.11 -45.30
CA VAL A 257 21.67 -0.27 -44.81
C VAL A 257 22.98 -1.05 -44.80
N LEU A 258 24.04 -0.38 -45.24
CA LEU A 258 25.41 -0.81 -45.03
C LEU A 258 25.93 -0.14 -43.77
N PHE A 259 26.43 -0.91 -42.82
CA PHE A 259 27.02 -0.37 -41.60
C PHE A 259 28.03 -1.36 -40.99
N SER A 260 28.98 -0.81 -40.24
CA SER A 260 30.14 -1.52 -39.70
C SER A 260 29.93 -1.88 -38.23
N LYS A 261 30.99 -1.96 -37.41
CA LYS A 261 30.90 -2.16 -35.96
C LYS A 261 30.45 -0.87 -35.26
N GLU A 262 29.16 -0.55 -35.37
CA GLU A 262 28.57 0.67 -34.83
C GLU A 262 27.12 0.45 -34.42
N THR A 263 26.58 1.41 -33.67
CA THR A 263 25.14 1.59 -33.46
C THR A 263 24.59 2.44 -34.59
N LYS A 264 23.40 2.12 -35.09
CA LYS A 264 22.74 2.91 -36.13
C LYS A 264 21.23 2.97 -35.91
N GLU A 265 20.63 4.12 -36.14
CA GLU A 265 19.18 4.29 -36.15
C GLU A 265 18.66 4.27 -37.59
N ILE A 266 17.60 3.50 -37.82
CA ILE A 266 16.94 3.38 -39.11
C ILE A 266 15.52 3.90 -38.97
N GLN A 267 15.23 5.02 -39.63
CA GLN A 267 13.90 5.62 -39.68
C GLN A 267 13.13 5.08 -40.89
N GLN A 268 11.85 4.77 -40.68
CA GLN A 268 10.92 4.34 -41.72
C GLN A 268 9.53 4.95 -41.47
N THR A 269 8.77 5.13 -42.54
CA THR A 269 7.35 5.48 -42.49
C THR A 269 6.57 4.32 -43.08
N LEU A 270 5.58 3.81 -42.35
CA LEU A 270 4.68 2.78 -42.85
C LEU A 270 3.68 3.38 -43.85
N PRO A 271 3.21 2.60 -44.83
CA PRO A 271 2.06 2.99 -45.65
C PRO A 271 0.86 3.37 -44.81
N GLU A 272 0.03 4.26 -45.35
CA GLU A 272 -1.20 4.72 -44.70
C GLU A 272 -2.15 3.56 -44.38
N ILE A 273 -2.64 3.55 -43.15
CA ILE A 273 -3.57 2.55 -42.63
C ILE A 273 -4.97 3.15 -42.71
N LYS A 274 -5.85 2.61 -43.54
CA LYS A 274 -7.25 3.05 -43.64
C LYS A 274 -8.11 2.43 -42.54
N ASN A 275 -8.97 3.24 -41.93
CA ASN A 275 -9.90 2.86 -40.84
C ASN A 275 -9.20 2.07 -39.73
N PRO A 276 -8.18 2.64 -39.06
CA PRO A 276 -7.46 1.95 -38.00
C PRO A 276 -8.39 1.61 -36.83
N ASN A 277 -8.15 0.47 -36.18
CA ASN A 277 -8.75 0.19 -34.87
C ASN A 277 -8.04 1.05 -33.83
N LEU A 278 -8.78 1.94 -33.16
CA LEU A 278 -8.18 2.89 -32.23
C LEU A 278 -8.10 2.31 -30.82
N TRP A 279 -7.05 2.71 -30.09
CA TRP A 279 -6.90 2.44 -28.67
C TRP A 279 -7.60 3.53 -27.85
N SER A 280 -8.37 3.13 -26.85
CA SER A 280 -8.94 3.99 -25.80
C SER A 280 -9.21 3.17 -24.54
N PRO A 281 -9.52 3.81 -23.39
CA PRO A 281 -9.93 3.07 -22.19
C PRO A 281 -11.11 2.11 -22.39
N GLU A 282 -12.07 2.48 -23.22
CA GLU A 282 -13.23 1.64 -23.55
C GLU A 282 -12.92 0.54 -24.58
N SER A 283 -11.91 0.75 -25.42
CA SER A 283 -11.49 -0.17 -26.48
C SER A 283 -9.97 -0.21 -26.56
N PRO A 284 -9.29 -0.97 -25.67
CA PRO A 284 -7.82 -1.02 -25.62
C PRO A 284 -7.22 -1.89 -26.73
N TYR A 285 -7.48 -1.54 -27.99
CA TYR A 285 -7.01 -2.30 -29.15
C TYR A 285 -5.50 -2.12 -29.34
N LEU A 286 -4.76 -3.24 -29.34
CA LEU A 286 -3.31 -3.26 -29.58
C LEU A 286 -2.99 -3.97 -30.91
N TYR A 287 -2.22 -3.28 -31.75
CA TYR A 287 -1.49 -3.90 -32.85
C TYR A 287 -0.15 -4.46 -32.35
N THR A 288 0.50 -5.29 -33.17
CA THR A 288 1.88 -5.73 -32.92
C THR A 288 2.78 -5.32 -34.09
N LEU A 289 3.81 -4.52 -33.83
CA LEU A 289 4.87 -4.28 -34.80
C LEU A 289 5.93 -5.39 -34.70
N SER A 290 6.05 -6.20 -35.74
CA SER A 290 7.10 -7.20 -35.89
C SER A 290 8.28 -6.62 -36.65
N THR A 291 9.38 -6.34 -35.95
CA THR A 291 10.64 -5.83 -36.53
C THR A 291 11.61 -6.97 -36.75
N THR A 292 12.08 -7.15 -37.98
CA THR A 292 12.99 -8.23 -38.38
C THR A 292 14.24 -7.67 -39.05
N ILE A 293 15.41 -8.14 -38.63
CA ILE A 293 16.70 -7.85 -39.25
C ILE A 293 17.10 -9.02 -40.14
N LEU A 294 17.33 -8.75 -41.42
CA LEU A 294 17.69 -9.73 -42.44
C LEU A 294 19.09 -9.47 -43.00
N GLU A 295 19.81 -10.52 -43.36
CA GLU A 295 20.97 -10.48 -44.24
C GLU A 295 20.84 -11.59 -45.29
N LYS A 296 20.88 -11.25 -46.58
CA LYS A 296 20.72 -12.23 -47.68
C LYS A 296 19.52 -13.17 -47.47
N ASN A 297 18.38 -12.61 -47.06
CA ASN A 297 17.14 -13.31 -46.68
C ASN A 297 17.18 -14.19 -45.42
N LYS A 298 18.30 -14.25 -44.70
CA LYS A 298 18.41 -14.93 -43.40
C LYS A 298 18.07 -13.96 -42.28
N VAL A 299 17.21 -14.36 -41.36
CA VAL A 299 16.90 -13.58 -40.15
C VAL A 299 18.07 -13.61 -39.18
N LEU A 300 18.52 -12.43 -38.75
CA LEU A 300 19.55 -12.24 -37.73
C LEU A 300 18.96 -11.89 -36.38
N ASP A 301 17.89 -11.11 -36.34
CA ASP A 301 17.18 -10.78 -35.10
C ASP A 301 15.72 -10.46 -35.40
N LYS A 302 14.85 -10.67 -34.42
CA LYS A 302 13.43 -10.37 -34.53
C LYS A 302 12.86 -10.09 -33.14
N ILE A 303 12.14 -8.98 -33.00
CA ILE A 303 11.37 -8.66 -31.81
C ILE A 303 9.98 -8.11 -32.20
N THR A 304 9.05 -8.16 -31.27
CA THR A 304 7.69 -7.65 -31.42
C THR A 304 7.43 -6.57 -30.38
N THR A 305 6.80 -5.47 -30.78
CA THR A 305 6.44 -4.37 -29.88
C THR A 305 4.93 -4.09 -30.01
N PRO A 306 4.15 -4.17 -28.92
CA PRO A 306 2.74 -3.78 -28.95
C PRO A 306 2.60 -2.27 -29.17
N TYR A 307 1.54 -1.85 -29.87
CA TYR A 307 1.26 -0.43 -30.10
C TYR A 307 -0.24 -0.16 -30.30
N GLY A 308 -0.76 0.87 -29.64
CA GLY A 308 -2.13 1.34 -29.83
C GLY A 308 -2.14 2.64 -30.64
N ILE A 309 -2.97 2.69 -31.69
CA ILE A 309 -3.13 3.91 -32.50
C ILE A 309 -4.17 4.79 -31.84
N ARG A 310 -3.80 6.02 -31.48
CA ARG A 310 -4.69 7.00 -30.82
C ARG A 310 -4.10 8.41 -30.91
N TRP A 311 -4.94 9.41 -30.63
CA TRP A 311 -4.50 10.76 -30.28
C TRP A 311 -5.21 11.25 -29.04
N VAL A 312 -4.54 12.14 -28.31
CA VAL A 312 -5.11 12.81 -27.14
C VAL A 312 -5.02 14.31 -27.28
N SER A 313 -5.92 15.02 -26.60
CA SER A 313 -5.93 16.48 -26.56
C SER A 313 -6.21 16.98 -25.15
N TRP A 314 -5.29 17.81 -24.64
CA TRP A 314 -5.36 18.42 -23.32
C TRP A 314 -5.96 19.84 -23.40
N PRO A 315 -6.62 20.32 -22.34
CA PRO A 315 -7.22 21.65 -22.33
C PRO A 315 -6.20 22.80 -22.20
N VAL A 316 -4.95 22.50 -21.84
CA VAL A 316 -3.89 23.51 -21.64
C VAL A 316 -3.35 24.10 -22.93
N ASP A 317 -3.45 23.37 -24.05
CA ASP A 317 -2.96 23.77 -25.36
C ASP A 317 -4.01 23.71 -26.46
N ARG A 318 -5.20 23.16 -26.18
CA ARG A 318 -6.31 23.15 -27.13
C ARG A 318 -6.94 24.55 -27.25
N PRO A 319 -7.11 25.08 -28.48
CA PRO A 319 -7.85 26.32 -28.71
C PRO A 319 -9.31 26.23 -28.27
N GLY A 320 -9.85 27.35 -27.77
CA GLY A 320 -11.26 27.46 -27.36
C GLY A 320 -11.48 27.30 -25.85
N ASN A 321 -12.75 27.14 -25.47
CA ASN A 321 -13.18 27.17 -24.07
C ASN A 321 -13.50 25.77 -23.50
N ASP A 322 -13.42 24.71 -24.31
CA ASP A 322 -13.64 23.35 -23.81
C ASP A 322 -12.44 22.90 -22.98
N LYS A 323 -12.68 22.61 -21.70
CA LYS A 323 -11.65 22.31 -20.71
C LYS A 323 -11.52 20.81 -20.38
N ARG A 324 -12.18 19.93 -21.13
CA ARG A 324 -12.15 18.47 -20.89
C ARG A 324 -10.88 17.80 -21.44
N PHE A 325 -10.57 16.59 -20.99
CA PHE A 325 -9.59 15.74 -21.65
C PHE A 325 -10.27 14.95 -22.79
N PHE A 326 -9.58 14.78 -23.93
CA PHE A 326 -10.10 14.03 -25.07
C PHE A 326 -9.13 12.94 -25.52
N ILE A 327 -9.68 11.79 -25.89
CA ILE A 327 -8.99 10.74 -26.64
C ILE A 327 -9.84 10.36 -27.85
N ASN A 328 -9.24 10.31 -29.04
CA ASN A 328 -9.94 10.00 -30.28
C ASN A 328 -11.19 10.89 -30.54
N ASP A 329 -11.08 12.18 -30.20
CA ASP A 329 -12.14 13.19 -30.22
C ASP A 329 -13.35 12.88 -29.31
N GLN A 330 -13.21 11.96 -28.35
CA GLN A 330 -14.23 11.69 -27.34
C GLN A 330 -13.78 12.25 -25.98
N PRO A 331 -14.64 13.00 -25.26
CA PRO A 331 -14.31 13.51 -23.94
C PRO A 331 -14.25 12.36 -22.93
N VAL A 332 -13.20 12.34 -22.12
CA VAL A 332 -13.03 11.38 -21.02
C VAL A 332 -12.74 12.16 -19.75
N PHE A 333 -13.58 11.96 -18.74
CA PHE A 333 -13.30 12.43 -17.39
C PHE A 333 -12.31 11.46 -16.72
N ILE A 334 -11.17 11.98 -16.28
CA ILE A 334 -10.14 11.18 -15.61
C ILE A 334 -10.58 10.96 -14.16
N ASN A 335 -10.96 9.73 -13.84
CA ASN A 335 -11.08 9.24 -12.48
C ASN A 335 -9.86 8.34 -12.23
N GLY A 336 -8.76 8.95 -11.82
CA GLY A 336 -7.48 8.27 -11.62
C GLY A 336 -7.19 7.93 -10.18
N THR A 337 -6.18 7.10 -9.96
CA THR A 337 -5.58 6.87 -8.65
C THR A 337 -4.05 6.86 -8.73
N CYS A 338 -3.42 7.30 -7.65
CA CYS A 338 -1.98 7.16 -7.42
C CYS A 338 -1.72 5.84 -6.70
N GLU A 339 -0.69 5.11 -7.13
CA GLU A 339 -0.20 3.93 -6.40
C GLU A 339 1.30 4.03 -6.20
N TYR A 340 1.74 3.57 -5.03
CA TYR A 340 3.13 3.43 -4.66
C TYR A 340 3.46 1.94 -4.66
N GLU A 341 4.46 1.49 -5.44
CA GLU A 341 4.88 0.09 -5.59
C GLU A 341 5.47 -0.46 -4.26
N HIS A 342 4.61 -0.67 -3.27
CA HIS A 342 4.99 -1.06 -1.92
C HIS A 342 4.09 -2.16 -1.35
N GLN A 343 4.72 -3.11 -0.68
CA GLN A 343 4.04 -4.16 0.06
C GLN A 343 4.81 -4.49 1.35
N LEU A 344 4.04 -4.74 2.42
CA LEU A 344 4.54 -5.23 3.70
C LEU A 344 5.46 -6.45 3.50
N GLY A 345 6.69 -6.36 3.99
CA GLY A 345 7.70 -7.43 3.92
C GLY A 345 8.48 -7.54 2.61
N GLN A 346 8.12 -6.79 1.57
CA GLN A 346 8.77 -6.87 0.25
C GLN A 346 9.20 -5.53 -0.33
N SER A 347 8.72 -4.39 0.20
CA SER A 347 8.89 -3.07 -0.42
C SER A 347 8.49 -3.16 -1.91
N HIS A 348 9.39 -2.81 -2.83
CA HIS A 348 9.13 -2.80 -4.28
C HIS A 348 9.34 -4.14 -5.00
N ALA A 349 9.64 -5.24 -4.30
CA ALA A 349 9.97 -6.54 -4.91
C ALA A 349 8.72 -7.34 -5.34
N PHE A 350 7.87 -6.74 -6.17
CA PHE A 350 6.62 -7.34 -6.64
C PHE A 350 6.87 -8.44 -7.68
N SER A 351 6.09 -9.52 -7.58
CA SER A 351 5.93 -10.53 -8.63
C SER A 351 4.88 -10.09 -9.66
N ASP A 352 4.90 -10.71 -10.83
CA ASP A 352 3.92 -10.46 -11.90
C ASP A 352 2.46 -10.69 -11.43
N THR A 353 2.24 -11.62 -10.49
CA THR A 353 0.89 -11.92 -9.98
C THR A 353 0.40 -10.82 -9.04
N GLN A 354 1.26 -10.26 -8.18
CA GLN A 354 0.94 -9.09 -7.36
C GLN A 354 0.56 -7.87 -8.22
N ILE A 355 1.33 -7.60 -9.27
CA ILE A 355 1.06 -6.47 -10.17
C ILE A 355 -0.26 -6.68 -10.90
N LYS A 356 -0.54 -7.90 -11.38
CA LYS A 356 -1.82 -8.25 -11.99
C LYS A 356 -2.99 -8.01 -11.04
N ALA A 357 -2.92 -8.56 -9.82
CA ALA A 357 -3.95 -8.37 -8.80
C ALA A 357 -4.15 -6.87 -8.49
N ARG A 358 -3.08 -6.09 -8.37
CA ARG A 358 -3.15 -4.64 -8.12
C ARG A 358 -3.90 -3.91 -9.25
N ILE A 359 -3.57 -4.18 -10.51
CA ILE A 359 -4.26 -3.57 -11.66
C ILE A 359 -5.73 -3.98 -11.73
N GLU A 360 -6.05 -5.24 -11.45
CA GLU A 360 -7.43 -5.72 -11.39
C GLU A 360 -8.23 -5.06 -10.27
N GLN A 361 -7.64 -4.89 -9.08
CA GLN A 361 -8.27 -4.18 -7.96
C GLN A 361 -8.55 -2.70 -8.30
N ILE A 362 -7.59 -2.02 -8.96
CA ILE A 362 -7.73 -0.63 -9.44
C ILE A 362 -8.87 -0.52 -10.46
N LYS A 363 -8.91 -1.43 -11.43
CA LYS A 363 -9.97 -1.47 -12.44
C LYS A 363 -11.33 -1.80 -11.82
N ALA A 364 -11.37 -2.72 -10.85
CA ALA A 364 -12.58 -3.09 -10.13
C ALA A 364 -13.15 -1.94 -9.30
N ALA A 365 -12.32 -1.02 -8.80
CA ALA A 365 -12.73 0.24 -8.17
C ALA A 365 -13.40 1.23 -9.15
N GLY A 366 -13.22 1.05 -10.46
CA GLY A 366 -13.71 1.95 -11.49
C GLY A 366 -12.75 3.10 -11.85
N PHE A 367 -11.47 3.00 -11.48
CA PHE A 367 -10.46 3.94 -11.94
C PHE A 367 -10.11 3.67 -13.41
N ASN A 368 -9.96 4.76 -14.18
CA ASN A 368 -9.61 4.72 -15.61
C ASN A 368 -8.23 5.31 -15.92
N SER A 369 -7.51 5.77 -14.89
CA SER A 369 -6.15 6.27 -15.01
C SER A 369 -5.29 5.89 -13.81
N PHE A 370 -4.01 5.66 -14.08
CA PHE A 370 -2.98 5.28 -13.11
C PHE A 370 -1.87 6.33 -13.11
N ARG A 371 -1.48 6.80 -11.92
CA ARG A 371 -0.33 7.68 -11.70
C ARG A 371 0.71 6.95 -10.86
N GLU A 372 1.91 6.76 -11.42
CA GLU A 372 3.06 6.22 -10.67
C GLU A 372 3.43 7.19 -9.54
N ALA A 373 3.36 6.79 -8.28
CA ALA A 373 3.80 7.62 -7.16
C ALA A 373 5.19 7.20 -6.65
N HIS A 374 6.20 8.06 -6.62
CA HIS A 374 6.49 9.11 -7.62
C HIS A 374 7.64 8.70 -8.56
N GLN A 375 7.90 7.40 -8.62
CA GLN A 375 9.08 6.80 -9.24
C GLN A 375 8.66 5.79 -10.30
N PRO A 376 9.54 5.45 -11.27
CA PRO A 376 9.23 4.44 -12.28
C PRO A 376 8.92 3.08 -11.64
N HIS A 377 7.74 2.53 -11.89
CA HIS A 377 7.28 1.22 -11.43
C HIS A 377 7.82 0.10 -12.33
N ASN A 378 7.62 -1.16 -11.92
CA ASN A 378 7.97 -2.34 -12.71
C ASN A 378 7.31 -2.28 -14.10
N LEU A 379 8.05 -2.71 -15.14
CA LEU A 379 7.60 -2.67 -16.53
C LEU A 379 6.36 -3.54 -16.79
N LYS A 380 6.02 -4.46 -15.89
CA LYS A 380 4.77 -5.22 -16.00
C LYS A 380 3.53 -4.35 -15.83
N TYR A 381 3.60 -3.25 -15.07
CA TYR A 381 2.48 -2.31 -14.93
C TYR A 381 2.09 -1.72 -16.29
N GLN A 382 3.04 -1.16 -17.05
CA GLN A 382 2.73 -0.52 -18.34
C GLN A 382 2.12 -1.49 -19.37
N GLU A 383 2.54 -2.76 -19.38
CA GLU A 383 1.92 -3.79 -20.22
C GLU A 383 0.44 -3.98 -19.87
N LEU A 384 0.15 -4.16 -18.57
CA LEU A 384 -1.21 -4.39 -18.10
C LEU A 384 -2.09 -3.14 -18.24
N LEU A 385 -1.54 -1.94 -18.10
CA LEU A 385 -2.27 -0.68 -18.31
C LEU A 385 -2.70 -0.52 -19.77
N ASP A 386 -1.81 -0.83 -20.72
CA ASP A 386 -2.12 -0.83 -22.15
C ASP A 386 -3.22 -1.85 -22.50
N GLU A 387 -3.10 -3.07 -21.98
CA GLU A 387 -4.06 -4.17 -22.21
C GLU A 387 -5.42 -3.91 -21.53
N SER A 388 -5.40 -3.27 -20.36
CA SER A 388 -6.60 -3.04 -19.54
C SER A 388 -7.38 -1.80 -19.94
N GLY A 389 -6.81 -0.93 -20.77
CA GLY A 389 -7.42 0.37 -21.12
C GLY A 389 -7.38 1.36 -19.97
N ILE A 390 -6.26 1.42 -19.25
CA ILE A 390 -6.08 2.39 -18.16
C ILE A 390 -5.08 3.44 -18.66
N LEU A 391 -5.46 4.71 -18.59
CA LEU A 391 -4.58 5.82 -18.93
C LEU A 391 -3.40 5.85 -17.95
N PHE A 392 -2.25 6.29 -18.42
CA PHE A 392 -1.01 6.23 -17.64
C PHE A 392 -0.34 7.60 -17.58
N TRP A 393 -0.22 8.12 -16.36
CA TRP A 393 0.66 9.22 -16.01
C TRP A 393 1.93 8.65 -15.37
N SER A 394 2.97 8.50 -16.19
CA SER A 394 4.26 8.02 -15.71
C SER A 394 5.02 9.14 -15.01
N GLN A 395 5.69 8.83 -13.90
CA GLN A 395 6.47 9.82 -13.13
C GLN A 395 7.94 9.42 -12.99
N PHE A 396 8.78 10.40 -13.33
CA PHE A 396 10.21 10.45 -13.09
C PHE A 396 10.49 11.65 -12.18
N SER A 397 10.06 11.58 -10.93
CA SER A 397 10.24 12.69 -9.98
C SER A 397 11.46 12.47 -9.09
N ALA A 398 12.18 13.55 -8.80
CA ALA A 398 13.05 13.66 -7.63
C ALA A 398 12.36 14.50 -6.55
N HIS A 399 12.09 13.86 -5.42
CA HIS A 399 11.53 14.52 -4.24
C HIS A 399 12.53 15.43 -3.53
N ILE A 400 13.82 15.15 -3.69
CA ILE A 400 14.90 15.94 -3.13
C ILE A 400 15.81 16.36 -4.28
N TRP A 401 16.06 17.66 -4.38
CA TRP A 401 16.96 18.22 -5.37
C TRP A 401 18.36 18.38 -4.77
N TYR A 402 19.35 17.74 -5.40
CA TYR A 402 20.76 17.93 -5.07
C TYR A 402 21.44 18.72 -6.19
N ASP A 403 21.93 19.91 -5.89
CA ASP A 403 22.55 20.78 -6.89
C ASP A 403 24.03 20.43 -7.13
N THR A 404 24.29 19.20 -7.59
CA THR A 404 25.63 18.71 -7.92
C THR A 404 25.76 18.30 -9.39
N PRO A 405 26.95 18.42 -10.02
CA PRO A 405 27.17 17.94 -11.38
C PRO A 405 26.84 16.45 -11.55
N GLU A 406 27.19 15.62 -10.56
CA GLU A 406 26.97 14.18 -10.57
C GLU A 406 25.47 13.84 -10.54
N PHE A 407 24.70 14.50 -9.68
CA PHE A 407 23.24 14.32 -9.62
C PHE A 407 22.60 14.69 -10.96
N LYS A 408 22.94 15.85 -11.53
CA LYS A 408 22.39 16.32 -12.80
C LYS A 408 22.66 15.36 -13.95
N GLU A 409 23.88 14.81 -14.02
CA GLU A 409 24.26 13.86 -15.08
C GLU A 409 23.56 12.50 -14.91
N ASN A 410 23.52 11.97 -13.68
CA ASN A 410 22.79 10.74 -13.38
C ASN A 410 21.28 10.92 -13.67
N PHE A 411 20.67 12.02 -13.24
CA PHE A 411 19.27 12.34 -13.51
C PHE A 411 18.97 12.33 -15.02
N LYS A 412 19.79 13.00 -15.83
CA LYS A 412 19.61 13.04 -17.29
C LYS A 412 19.86 11.70 -17.97
N THR A 413 20.75 10.87 -17.42
CA THR A 413 20.98 9.50 -17.92
C THR A 413 19.74 8.64 -17.68
N LEU A 414 19.28 8.60 -16.42
CA LEU A 414 18.11 7.86 -15.98
C LEU A 414 16.82 8.34 -16.68
N LEU A 415 16.69 9.65 -16.92
CA LEU A 415 15.56 10.23 -17.67
C LEU A 415 15.46 9.63 -19.08
N ARG A 416 16.60 9.50 -19.78
CA ARG A 416 16.63 8.91 -21.14
C ARG A 416 16.28 7.43 -21.12
N GLU A 417 16.77 6.68 -20.13
CA GLU A 417 16.40 5.27 -19.93
C GLU A 417 14.89 5.13 -19.74
N TRP A 418 14.32 5.90 -18.81
CA TRP A 418 12.89 5.89 -18.50
C TRP A 418 11.99 6.22 -19.70
N ILE A 419 12.32 7.26 -20.49
CA ILE A 419 11.56 7.60 -21.71
C ILE A 419 11.62 6.43 -22.71
N LYS A 420 12.80 5.86 -22.91
CA LYS A 420 13.03 4.80 -23.90
C LYS A 420 12.20 3.55 -23.59
N GLU A 421 12.08 3.21 -22.32
CA GLU A 421 11.29 2.07 -21.82
C GLU A 421 9.78 2.22 -22.05
N ARG A 422 9.27 3.46 -22.07
CA ARG A 422 7.82 3.77 -21.96
C ARG A 422 7.20 4.45 -23.19
N ARG A 423 8.00 5.02 -24.10
CA ARG A 423 7.50 5.85 -25.22
C ARG A 423 6.56 5.13 -26.21
N ASN A 424 6.60 3.80 -26.26
CA ASN A 424 5.72 3.00 -27.13
C ASN A 424 4.35 2.70 -26.52
N ASN A 425 4.17 2.90 -25.21
CA ASN A 425 2.93 2.54 -24.53
C ASN A 425 1.80 3.52 -24.93
N PRO A 426 0.71 3.05 -25.54
CA PRO A 426 -0.41 3.91 -25.89
C PRO A 426 -1.08 4.54 -24.68
N SER A 427 -1.07 3.87 -23.52
CA SER A 427 -1.61 4.37 -22.25
C SER A 427 -0.93 5.64 -21.75
N VAL A 428 0.36 5.84 -22.05
CA VAL A 428 1.08 7.04 -21.58
C VAL A 428 0.48 8.29 -22.21
N VAL A 429 -0.10 9.14 -21.36
CA VAL A 429 -0.75 10.41 -21.73
C VAL A 429 -0.12 11.65 -21.08
N LEU A 430 0.68 11.47 -20.02
CA LEU A 430 1.46 12.50 -19.35
C LEU A 430 2.85 11.98 -18.96
N TRP A 431 3.84 12.87 -19.00
CA TRP A 431 5.20 12.66 -18.50
C TRP A 431 5.43 13.54 -17.28
N GLY A 432 5.50 12.97 -16.07
CA GLY A 432 5.78 13.72 -14.84
C GLY A 432 7.28 13.83 -14.55
N LEU A 433 7.78 15.04 -14.35
CA LEU A 433 9.20 15.31 -14.10
C LEU A 433 9.53 15.69 -12.65
N GLN A 434 8.52 16.14 -11.90
CA GLN A 434 8.70 16.64 -10.52
C GLN A 434 7.38 16.54 -9.74
N ASN A 435 7.51 16.30 -8.45
CA ASN A 435 6.43 16.26 -7.46
C ASN A 435 6.89 16.88 -6.13
N GLU A 436 6.17 17.89 -5.65
CA GLU A 436 6.36 18.60 -4.36
C GLU A 436 7.81 19.02 -4.00
N SER A 437 8.71 19.09 -4.99
CA SER A 437 10.11 19.53 -4.90
C SER A 437 10.40 20.74 -5.80
N THR A 438 11.48 21.48 -5.57
CA THR A 438 11.89 22.58 -6.47
C THR A 438 13.05 22.15 -7.36
N ILE A 439 12.74 21.69 -8.57
CA ILE A 439 13.77 21.54 -9.63
C ILE A 439 13.99 22.91 -10.28
N PRO A 440 15.24 23.35 -10.51
CA PRO A 440 15.53 24.60 -11.21
C PRO A 440 14.89 24.64 -12.59
N LYS A 441 14.25 25.77 -12.92
CA LYS A 441 13.54 25.97 -14.19
C LYS A 441 14.38 25.60 -15.41
N GLU A 442 15.61 26.09 -15.50
CA GLU A 442 16.51 25.85 -16.64
C GLU A 442 16.79 24.36 -16.83
N PHE A 443 16.91 23.61 -15.72
CA PHE A 443 17.12 22.16 -15.77
C PHE A 443 15.85 21.42 -16.17
N ALA A 444 14.67 21.87 -15.72
CA ALA A 444 13.40 21.32 -16.15
C ALA A 444 13.14 21.57 -17.65
N GLU A 445 13.54 22.72 -18.18
CA GLU A 445 13.49 23.02 -19.62
C GLU A 445 14.44 22.10 -20.42
N GLU A 446 15.65 21.85 -19.92
CA GLU A 446 16.60 20.89 -20.51
C GLU A 446 15.98 19.48 -20.57
N CYS A 447 15.40 19.01 -19.46
CA CYS A 447 14.75 17.71 -19.38
C CYS A 447 13.52 17.60 -20.30
N THR A 448 12.70 18.65 -20.36
CA THR A 448 11.55 18.73 -21.28
C THR A 448 11.98 18.64 -22.74
N LYS A 449 13.12 19.26 -23.10
CA LYS A 449 13.70 19.14 -24.43
C LYS A 449 14.14 17.70 -24.73
N ILE A 450 14.81 17.03 -23.79
CA ILE A 450 15.21 15.62 -23.92
C ILE A 450 13.98 14.72 -24.16
N ILE A 451 12.89 14.92 -23.40
CA ILE A 451 11.64 14.17 -23.59
C ILE A 451 11.11 14.35 -25.01
N ARG A 452 11.04 15.58 -25.53
CA ARG A 452 10.55 15.85 -26.89
C ARG A 452 11.46 15.31 -27.99
N GLU A 453 12.77 15.30 -27.77
CA GLU A 453 13.74 14.69 -28.68
C GLU A 453 13.53 13.17 -28.80
N MET A 454 13.20 12.50 -27.69
CA MET A 454 13.06 11.05 -27.64
C MET A 454 11.62 10.55 -27.90
N ASP A 455 10.61 11.41 -27.70
CA ASP A 455 9.19 11.21 -27.96
C ASP A 455 8.58 12.44 -28.66
N PRO A 456 8.49 12.44 -30.02
CA PRO A 456 7.89 13.53 -30.78
C PRO A 456 6.42 13.81 -30.42
N THR A 457 5.70 12.84 -29.83
CA THR A 457 4.31 13.05 -29.43
C THR A 457 4.21 13.93 -28.19
N ALA A 458 5.27 14.12 -27.41
CA ALA A 458 5.27 15.00 -26.25
C ALA A 458 4.97 16.48 -26.60
N SER A 459 5.35 16.92 -27.81
CA SER A 459 5.06 18.28 -28.28
C SER A 459 3.59 18.53 -28.63
N SER A 460 2.72 17.51 -28.66
CA SER A 460 1.32 17.68 -29.09
C SER A 460 0.28 16.85 -28.34
N GLN A 461 0.67 15.72 -27.79
CA GLN A 461 -0.23 14.73 -27.19
C GLN A 461 0.13 14.46 -25.72
N ARG A 462 1.41 14.21 -25.41
CA ARG A 462 1.86 13.80 -24.06
C ARG A 462 2.57 14.93 -23.31
N LYS A 463 1.81 15.76 -22.60
CA LYS A 463 2.35 16.93 -21.89
C LYS A 463 3.36 16.53 -20.81
N VAL A 464 4.40 17.34 -20.67
CA VAL A 464 5.38 17.23 -19.59
C VAL A 464 4.91 18.06 -18.41
N THR A 465 4.82 17.46 -17.23
CA THR A 465 4.21 18.07 -16.04
C THR A 465 5.15 18.18 -14.86
N THR A 466 5.01 19.25 -14.10
CA THR A 466 5.46 19.42 -12.70
C THR A 466 4.24 19.41 -11.77
N CYS A 467 4.43 19.20 -10.46
CA CYS A 467 3.34 19.27 -9.48
C CYS A 467 3.70 20.19 -8.31
N ASN A 468 2.77 21.06 -7.91
CA ASN A 468 2.88 21.99 -6.77
C ASN A 468 4.13 22.90 -6.79
N GLY A 469 4.34 23.62 -7.90
CA GLY A 469 5.20 24.82 -7.91
C GLY A 469 6.49 24.74 -8.75
N GLY A 470 6.60 23.76 -9.65
CA GLY A 470 7.68 23.68 -10.63
C GLY A 470 7.43 24.53 -11.88
N GLU A 471 8.47 25.18 -12.41
CA GLU A 471 8.48 25.87 -13.71
C GLU A 471 9.29 25.08 -14.75
N GLY A 472 9.20 25.47 -16.03
CA GLY A 472 10.03 24.92 -17.12
C GLY A 472 9.44 23.70 -17.86
N THR A 473 8.21 23.31 -17.52
CA THR A 473 7.43 22.23 -18.17
C THR A 473 6.19 22.78 -18.87
N ASP A 474 5.39 21.92 -19.53
CA ASP A 474 4.17 22.33 -20.24
C ASP A 474 3.05 22.73 -19.27
N TRP A 475 3.00 22.12 -18.09
CA TRP A 475 1.90 22.29 -17.14
C TRP A 475 2.33 21.98 -15.70
N ASN A 476 2.13 22.92 -14.80
CA ASN A 476 2.18 22.69 -13.35
C ASN A 476 0.81 22.22 -12.86
N VAL A 477 0.66 20.92 -12.62
CA VAL A 477 -0.58 20.30 -12.12
C VAL A 477 -0.69 20.54 -10.61
N VAL A 478 -1.89 20.92 -10.16
CA VAL A 478 -2.15 21.23 -8.75
C VAL A 478 -2.45 19.95 -7.99
N GLN A 479 -2.04 19.86 -6.73
CA GLN A 479 -2.61 18.91 -5.78
C GLN A 479 -3.54 19.65 -4.83
N ASN A 480 -4.81 19.27 -4.83
CA ASN A 480 -5.85 19.94 -4.05
C ASN A 480 -6.30 19.06 -2.88
N TRP A 481 -5.95 19.53 -1.68
CA TRP A 481 -6.20 18.88 -0.40
C TRP A 481 -7.35 19.51 0.41
N SER A 482 -8.25 20.27 -0.23
CA SER A 482 -9.43 20.86 0.43
C SER A 482 -10.23 19.83 1.23
N GLY A 483 -10.64 20.18 2.44
CA GLY A 483 -11.24 19.28 3.45
C GLY A 483 -10.27 18.39 4.22
N THR A 484 -9.00 18.25 3.80
CA THR A 484 -8.01 17.35 4.44
C THR A 484 -7.03 18.11 5.32
N TYR A 485 -6.30 19.04 4.72
CA TYR A 485 -5.32 19.89 5.41
C TYR A 485 -5.93 21.26 5.75
N GLY A 486 -6.80 21.76 4.88
CA GLY A 486 -7.53 23.02 5.04
C GLY A 486 -8.56 23.13 3.94
N GLY A 487 -8.97 24.34 3.55
CA GLY A 487 -9.94 24.56 2.47
C GLY A 487 -11.37 24.11 2.82
N ASP A 488 -12.32 24.48 1.97
CA ASP A 488 -13.73 24.06 2.10
C ASP A 488 -14.02 23.01 1.01
N PRO A 489 -14.25 21.74 1.38
CA PRO A 489 -14.49 20.69 0.38
C PRO A 489 -15.76 20.92 -0.44
N PHE A 490 -16.72 21.75 0.02
CA PHE A 490 -17.92 22.10 -0.75
C PHE A 490 -17.66 23.19 -1.80
N ASN A 491 -16.50 23.84 -1.78
CA ASN A 491 -16.05 24.75 -2.85
C ASN A 491 -15.16 24.06 -3.89
N TYR A 492 -14.94 22.75 -3.74
CA TYR A 492 -14.00 21.99 -4.57
C TYR A 492 -14.34 22.07 -6.07
N ALA A 493 -15.62 22.13 -6.47
CA ALA A 493 -16.01 22.30 -7.87
C ALA A 493 -15.50 23.62 -8.49
N VAL A 494 -15.51 24.70 -7.71
CA VAL A 494 -15.02 26.02 -8.13
C VAL A 494 -13.51 26.00 -8.23
N GLU A 495 -12.82 25.46 -7.21
CA GLU A 495 -11.37 25.30 -7.19
C GLU A 495 -10.90 24.49 -8.41
N MET A 496 -11.49 23.31 -8.62
CA MET A 496 -11.19 22.42 -9.75
C MET A 496 -11.37 23.08 -11.11
N SER A 497 -12.42 23.90 -11.28
CA SER A 497 -12.69 24.60 -12.55
C SER A 497 -11.57 25.54 -12.96
N THR A 498 -10.76 26.02 -12.01
CA THR A 498 -9.57 26.84 -12.26
C THR A 498 -8.31 26.01 -12.44
N GLN A 499 -8.20 24.88 -11.73
CA GLN A 499 -7.03 24.00 -11.71
C GLN A 499 -6.98 23.03 -12.91
N LEU A 500 -8.14 22.74 -13.52
CA LEU A 500 -8.37 21.83 -14.67
C LEU A 500 -8.12 20.34 -14.41
N LEU A 501 -7.07 19.98 -13.66
CA LEU A 501 -6.75 18.61 -13.25
C LEU A 501 -6.16 18.65 -11.85
N ASN A 502 -6.69 17.82 -10.96
CA ASN A 502 -6.07 17.60 -9.66
C ASN A 502 -5.19 16.35 -9.68
N GLY A 503 -3.91 16.53 -9.44
CA GLY A 503 -2.91 15.47 -9.40
C GLY A 503 -3.00 14.59 -8.15
N GLU A 504 -3.51 15.10 -7.02
CA GLU A 504 -3.73 14.35 -5.77
C GLU A 504 -4.87 14.94 -4.95
N TYR A 505 -5.80 14.09 -4.54
CA TYR A 505 -6.67 14.33 -3.41
C TYR A 505 -6.80 13.07 -2.57
N GLY A 506 -6.90 13.21 -1.27
CA GLY A 506 -7.09 12.09 -0.35
C GLY A 506 -7.41 12.63 1.02
N ALA A 507 -7.50 11.77 2.03
CA ALA A 507 -7.66 12.20 3.42
C ALA A 507 -6.99 11.23 4.39
N TRP A 508 -6.67 11.70 5.60
CA TRP A 508 -6.27 10.78 6.66
C TRP A 508 -7.47 9.97 7.18
N ARG A 509 -7.18 8.75 7.62
CA ARG A 509 -8.09 7.86 8.34
C ARG A 509 -7.31 6.97 9.31
N SER A 510 -8.05 6.34 10.20
CA SER A 510 -7.58 5.31 11.12
C SER A 510 -8.39 4.04 10.89
N HIS A 511 -7.69 2.93 10.69
CA HIS A 511 -8.29 1.62 10.45
C HIS A 511 -9.20 1.20 11.61
N ASP A 512 -10.35 0.61 11.30
CA ASP A 512 -11.42 0.20 12.23
C ASP A 512 -12.06 1.33 13.05
N LEU A 513 -11.63 2.60 12.88
CA LEU A 513 -12.18 3.74 13.64
C LEU A 513 -13.39 4.31 12.93
N HIS A 514 -14.51 4.36 13.63
CA HIS A 514 -15.80 4.77 13.08
C HIS A 514 -16.46 5.89 13.89
N SER A 515 -17.32 6.66 13.24
CA SER A 515 -18.11 7.72 13.84
C SER A 515 -19.48 7.83 13.18
N GLU A 516 -20.51 8.16 13.96
CA GLU A 516 -21.82 8.51 13.41
C GLU A 516 -21.93 10.00 13.07
N GLY A 517 -22.87 10.33 12.18
CA GLY A 517 -23.22 11.70 11.81
C GLY A 517 -22.65 12.16 10.48
N GLU A 518 -22.99 13.40 10.13
CA GLU A 518 -22.55 14.05 8.89
C GLU A 518 -21.06 14.42 8.92
N PHE A 519 -20.50 14.70 7.74
CA PHE A 519 -19.11 15.08 7.60
C PHE A 519 -18.72 16.26 8.51
N ALA A 520 -17.78 15.99 9.42
CA ALA A 520 -17.17 16.99 10.29
C ALA A 520 -15.69 17.16 9.93
N GLN A 521 -15.34 18.26 9.26
CA GLN A 521 -13.96 18.51 8.82
C GLN A 521 -12.93 18.49 9.95
N LYS A 522 -13.29 18.94 11.16
CA LYS A 522 -12.42 18.90 12.35
C LYS A 522 -12.74 17.72 13.30
N GLY A 523 -13.51 16.74 12.85
CA GLY A 523 -13.82 15.52 13.61
C GLY A 523 -12.66 14.53 13.63
N ILE A 524 -12.87 13.42 14.35
CA ILE A 524 -11.91 12.30 14.43
C ILE A 524 -11.64 11.72 13.04
N LEU A 525 -10.45 11.15 12.81
CA LEU A 525 -10.05 10.64 11.50
C LEU A 525 -10.61 9.22 11.26
N SER A 526 -11.94 9.07 11.36
CA SER A 526 -12.63 7.81 11.11
C SER A 526 -12.72 7.44 9.63
N GLU A 527 -12.96 6.16 9.34
CA GLU A 527 -13.25 5.66 7.99
C GLU A 527 -14.51 6.30 7.40
N ASN A 528 -15.53 6.57 8.24
CA ASN A 528 -16.74 7.27 7.83
C ASN A 528 -16.42 8.69 7.35
N ARG A 529 -15.65 9.47 8.13
CA ARG A 529 -15.25 10.83 7.77
C ARG A 529 -14.43 10.84 6.49
N PHE A 530 -13.51 9.89 6.33
CA PHE A 530 -12.73 9.73 5.10
C PHE A 530 -13.63 9.49 3.89
N SER A 531 -14.54 8.51 3.99
CA SER A 531 -15.43 8.13 2.89
C SER A 531 -16.36 9.27 2.49
N GLN A 532 -16.94 9.97 3.48
CA GLN A 532 -17.78 11.14 3.26
C GLN A 532 -17.03 12.27 2.54
N LEU A 533 -15.76 12.54 2.92
CA LEU A 533 -14.95 13.55 2.25
C LEU A 533 -14.61 13.17 0.81
N MET A 534 -14.25 11.91 0.57
CA MET A 534 -13.97 11.43 -0.79
C MET A 534 -15.25 11.51 -1.66
N GLU A 535 -16.40 11.17 -1.10
CA GLU A 535 -17.68 11.27 -1.78
C GLU A 535 -18.07 12.73 -2.09
N ILE A 536 -17.86 13.67 -1.16
CA ILE A 536 -18.02 15.11 -1.42
C ILE A 536 -17.13 15.52 -2.61
N LYS A 537 -15.85 15.15 -2.62
CA LYS A 537 -14.93 15.48 -3.72
C LYS A 537 -15.35 14.87 -5.06
N ILE A 538 -15.83 13.63 -5.05
CA ILE A 538 -16.41 12.99 -6.24
C ILE A 538 -17.60 13.80 -6.76
N ARG A 539 -18.57 14.13 -5.88
CA ARG A 539 -19.76 14.90 -6.23
C ARG A 539 -19.41 16.26 -6.83
N GLU A 540 -18.54 17.00 -6.16
CA GLU A 540 -18.12 18.34 -6.57
C GLU A 540 -17.36 18.29 -7.91
N ALA A 541 -16.41 17.38 -8.11
CA ALA A 541 -15.70 17.26 -9.38
C ALA A 541 -16.62 16.82 -10.53
N GLU A 542 -17.52 15.87 -10.28
CA GLU A 542 -18.48 15.39 -11.29
C GLU A 542 -19.49 16.47 -11.70
N SER A 543 -19.86 17.37 -10.79
CA SER A 543 -20.74 18.51 -11.08
C SER A 543 -20.15 19.46 -12.14
N VAL A 544 -18.82 19.49 -12.27
CA VAL A 544 -18.08 20.32 -13.23
C VAL A 544 -17.27 19.50 -14.23
N LYS A 545 -17.54 18.20 -14.39
CA LYS A 545 -16.78 17.32 -15.31
C LYS A 545 -16.71 17.81 -16.75
N ASP A 546 -17.68 18.61 -17.19
CA ASP A 546 -17.69 19.21 -18.51
C ASP A 546 -16.77 20.43 -18.66
N LYS A 547 -16.10 20.84 -17.57
CA LYS A 547 -15.20 22.00 -17.48
C LYS A 547 -13.81 21.64 -16.96
N ILE A 548 -13.51 20.36 -16.72
CA ILE A 548 -12.22 19.90 -16.18
C ILE A 548 -11.79 18.60 -16.86
N ALA A 549 -10.50 18.26 -16.74
CA ALA A 549 -9.94 17.01 -17.24
C ALA A 549 -10.18 15.83 -16.29
N GLY A 550 -10.14 16.06 -14.97
CA GLY A 550 -10.40 15.03 -13.95
C GLY A 550 -9.59 15.18 -12.68
N GLN A 551 -9.36 14.08 -11.97
CA GLN A 551 -8.69 14.04 -10.67
C GLN A 551 -8.04 12.67 -10.36
N TYR A 552 -7.05 12.65 -9.47
CA TYR A 552 -6.35 11.44 -9.03
C TYR A 552 -6.43 11.24 -7.51
N ASN A 553 -7.01 10.11 -7.08
CA ASN A 553 -7.09 9.72 -5.68
C ASN A 553 -5.72 9.32 -5.13
N TRP A 554 -5.30 9.96 -4.04
CA TRP A 554 -4.17 9.63 -3.19
C TRP A 554 -4.66 8.94 -1.91
N LEU A 555 -4.48 7.64 -1.75
CA LEU A 555 -3.77 6.71 -2.64
C LEU A 555 -4.49 5.37 -2.72
N PHE A 556 -4.07 4.52 -3.63
CA PHE A 556 -4.72 3.24 -3.81
C PHE A 556 -4.51 2.30 -2.62
N ALA A 557 -3.27 2.05 -2.21
CA ALA A 557 -2.93 1.19 -1.08
C ALA A 557 -2.00 1.89 -0.11
N SER A 558 -2.27 1.77 1.20
CA SER A 558 -1.38 2.31 2.23
C SER A 558 0.00 1.63 2.18
N HIS A 559 1.06 2.42 2.42
CA HIS A 559 2.45 1.98 2.32
C HIS A 559 3.29 2.52 3.48
N GLU A 560 4.39 1.85 3.84
CA GLU A 560 5.32 2.41 4.81
C GLU A 560 6.04 3.63 4.25
N ASN A 561 6.29 4.64 5.09
CA ASN A 561 6.92 5.91 4.72
C ASN A 561 7.94 6.39 5.79
N PRO A 562 9.03 5.63 6.04
CA PRO A 562 10.00 5.87 7.12
C PRO A 562 10.43 7.32 7.30
N GLY A 563 10.53 7.74 8.56
CA GLY A 563 10.84 9.13 8.95
C GLY A 563 9.62 10.04 9.12
N ARG A 564 8.40 9.56 8.90
CA ARG A 564 7.16 10.33 9.11
C ARG A 564 6.41 9.91 10.37
N GLU A 565 6.23 10.83 11.32
CA GLU A 565 5.26 10.66 12.41
C GLU A 565 3.84 10.94 11.90
N GLN A 566 2.89 10.10 12.29
CA GLN A 566 1.48 10.22 11.88
C GLN A 566 0.57 10.36 13.07
N ASN A 567 -0.68 10.77 12.82
CA ASN A 567 -1.71 10.85 13.84
C ASN A 567 -1.88 9.46 14.47
N GLY A 568 -1.59 9.35 15.77
CA GLY A 568 -1.61 8.10 16.55
C GLY A 568 -3.00 7.56 16.86
N GLU A 569 -3.93 7.62 15.90
CA GLU A 569 -5.29 7.11 16.02
C GLU A 569 -5.32 5.72 15.36
N GLY A 570 -5.55 4.66 16.16
CA GLY A 570 -5.58 3.26 15.72
C GLY A 570 -5.86 2.35 16.93
N PHE A 571 -6.52 1.20 16.74
CA PHE A 571 -6.93 0.36 17.87
C PHE A 571 -5.82 -0.49 18.46
N ARG A 572 -4.79 -0.87 17.69
CA ARG A 572 -3.61 -1.52 18.25
C ARG A 572 -2.44 -0.56 18.16
N ALA A 573 -1.48 -0.69 19.08
CA ALA A 573 -0.22 0.05 19.00
C ALA A 573 0.48 -0.12 17.64
N ILE A 574 0.38 -1.32 17.03
CA ILE A 574 0.92 -1.56 15.68
C ILE A 574 0.16 -0.82 14.57
N ASP A 575 -1.16 -0.60 14.73
CA ASP A 575 -1.97 0.12 13.73
C ASP A 575 -1.69 1.62 13.82
N GLN A 576 -1.16 2.08 14.95
CA GLN A 576 -0.64 3.43 15.16
C GLN A 576 0.83 3.57 14.74
N VAL A 577 1.45 2.56 14.11
CA VAL A 577 2.83 2.67 13.61
C VAL A 577 2.90 3.72 12.51
N GLY A 578 3.32 4.92 12.91
CA GLY A 578 4.17 5.74 12.07
C GLY A 578 5.37 4.87 11.69
N PRO A 579 5.63 4.66 10.42
CA PRO A 579 5.49 5.73 9.46
C PRO A 579 4.60 5.33 8.27
N VAL A 580 3.49 4.63 8.46
CA VAL A 580 2.63 4.13 7.36
C VAL A 580 1.64 5.16 6.83
N ASN A 581 1.64 5.53 5.54
CA ASN A 581 0.67 6.47 4.97
C ASN A 581 -0.76 5.90 4.89
N TYR A 582 -1.62 6.25 5.85
CA TYR A 582 -2.97 5.70 5.99
C TYR A 582 -4.04 6.30 5.04
N LYS A 583 -3.68 7.05 4.01
CA LYS A 583 -4.67 7.60 3.05
C LYS A 583 -5.17 6.59 2.00
N GLY A 584 -4.75 5.32 2.11
CA GLY A 584 -5.02 4.26 1.14
C GLY A 584 -6.47 3.78 1.17
N LEU A 585 -6.98 3.28 0.04
CA LEU A 585 -8.24 2.51 -0.05
C LEU A 585 -8.09 1.05 0.39
N PHE A 586 -6.83 0.59 0.50
CA PHE A 586 -6.44 -0.67 1.12
C PHE A 586 -5.53 -0.40 2.32
N SER A 587 -5.66 -1.24 3.35
CA SER A 587 -4.66 -1.35 4.40
C SER A 587 -3.31 -1.82 3.84
N ILE A 588 -2.25 -1.71 4.66
CA ILE A 588 -0.91 -2.14 4.26
C ILE A 588 -0.75 -3.66 4.13
N TRP A 589 -1.67 -4.43 4.74
CA TRP A 589 -1.78 -5.90 4.61
C TRP A 589 -2.81 -6.33 3.54
N GLY A 590 -3.35 -5.37 2.77
CA GLY A 590 -4.20 -5.65 1.61
C GLY A 590 -5.69 -5.86 1.89
N GLU A 591 -6.19 -5.42 3.05
CA GLU A 591 -7.62 -5.39 3.36
C GLU A 591 -8.29 -4.17 2.68
N PRO A 592 -9.34 -4.36 1.85
CA PRO A 592 -10.10 -3.27 1.28
C PRO A 592 -10.95 -2.59 2.36
N LEU A 593 -11.04 -1.27 2.31
CA LEU A 593 -11.75 -0.45 3.30
C LEU A 593 -13.11 -0.01 2.80
N ASP A 594 -13.93 0.57 3.68
CA ASP A 594 -15.26 1.11 3.33
C ASP A 594 -15.23 1.99 2.07
N ALA A 595 -14.21 2.84 1.96
CA ALA A 595 -14.06 3.74 0.84
C ALA A 595 -13.74 3.05 -0.51
N TYR A 596 -13.12 1.88 -0.50
CA TYR A 596 -12.94 1.09 -1.74
C TYR A 596 -14.30 0.75 -2.34
N TYR A 597 -15.24 0.29 -1.50
CA TYR A 597 -16.61 -0.02 -1.92
C TYR A 597 -17.40 1.25 -2.30
N MET A 598 -17.12 2.39 -1.66
CA MET A 598 -17.67 3.70 -2.06
C MET A 598 -17.24 4.09 -3.50
N TYR A 599 -15.95 3.96 -3.84
CA TYR A 599 -15.48 4.22 -5.21
C TYR A 599 -16.14 3.27 -6.22
N ARG A 600 -16.24 1.98 -5.86
CA ARG A 600 -16.96 0.98 -6.68
C ARG A 600 -18.40 1.36 -6.93
N ALA A 601 -19.14 1.76 -5.90
CA ALA A 601 -20.54 2.18 -6.03
C ALA A 601 -20.71 3.36 -7.01
N ASN A 602 -19.71 4.25 -7.08
CA ASN A 602 -19.76 5.45 -7.91
C ASN A 602 -19.31 5.24 -9.37
N TYR A 603 -18.35 4.33 -9.60
CA TYR A 603 -17.66 4.20 -10.90
C TYR A 603 -17.68 2.80 -11.52
N ALA A 604 -17.84 1.72 -10.74
CA ALA A 604 -17.91 0.38 -11.31
C ALA A 604 -19.24 0.16 -12.05
N SER A 605 -19.19 -0.50 -13.21
CA SER A 605 -20.40 -0.76 -13.99
C SER A 605 -21.31 -1.79 -13.33
N ASN A 606 -22.56 -1.43 -13.08
CA ASN A 606 -23.58 -2.35 -12.57
C ASN A 606 -24.01 -3.43 -13.58
N LYS A 607 -23.58 -3.34 -14.84
CA LYS A 607 -23.86 -4.36 -15.87
C LYS A 607 -22.94 -5.58 -15.75
N THR A 608 -21.69 -5.35 -15.37
CA THR A 608 -20.66 -6.39 -15.27
C THR A 608 -20.35 -6.74 -13.82
N ASN A 609 -20.43 -5.76 -12.92
CA ASN A 609 -20.02 -5.87 -11.52
C ASN A 609 -21.06 -5.20 -10.59
N PRO A 610 -22.34 -5.66 -10.57
CA PRO A 610 -23.33 -5.14 -9.64
C PRO A 610 -22.95 -5.49 -8.20
N MET A 611 -23.03 -4.52 -7.30
CA MET A 611 -22.62 -4.70 -5.89
C MET A 611 -23.51 -3.93 -4.93
N VAL A 612 -23.55 -4.36 -3.67
CA VAL A 612 -24.16 -3.66 -2.53
C VAL A 612 -23.29 -3.91 -1.30
N TYR A 613 -22.98 -2.89 -0.51
CA TYR A 613 -22.08 -2.98 0.64
C TYR A 613 -22.63 -2.16 1.81
N ILE A 614 -22.88 -2.79 2.96
CA ILE A 614 -23.39 -2.14 4.17
C ILE A 614 -22.19 -1.59 4.96
N VAL A 615 -22.22 -0.29 5.24
CA VAL A 615 -21.18 0.35 6.06
C VAL A 615 -21.52 0.09 7.54
N SER A 616 -20.67 -0.56 8.36
CA SER A 616 -19.25 -0.92 8.20
C SER A 616 -18.94 -2.28 8.85
N HIS A 617 -18.37 -3.23 8.10
CA HIS A 617 -18.09 -4.62 8.56
C HIS A 617 -17.10 -4.68 9.74
N THR A 618 -16.28 -3.65 9.91
CA THR A 618 -15.31 -3.50 11.00
C THR A 618 -15.90 -2.85 12.26
N TRP A 619 -17.20 -2.50 12.25
CA TRP A 619 -17.88 -1.85 13.39
C TRP A 619 -19.03 -2.67 14.00
N PRO A 620 -18.79 -3.91 14.46
CA PRO A 620 -19.86 -4.78 14.97
C PRO A 620 -20.44 -4.30 16.32
N ASN A 621 -19.75 -3.38 17.01
CA ASN A 621 -20.17 -2.78 18.29
C ASN A 621 -20.86 -1.42 18.13
N ARG A 622 -21.38 -1.10 16.94
CA ARG A 622 -21.94 0.22 16.62
C ARG A 622 -23.01 0.72 17.60
N TRP A 623 -23.90 -0.15 18.07
CA TRP A 623 -24.97 0.23 19.00
C TRP A 623 -25.09 -0.74 20.17
N GLU A 624 -25.39 -0.21 21.35
CA GLU A 624 -25.54 -0.98 22.60
C GLU A 624 -26.97 -1.47 22.87
N ALA A 625 -27.97 -0.90 22.18
CA ALA A 625 -29.37 -1.24 22.40
C ALA A 625 -30.26 -1.02 21.15
N PRO A 626 -31.38 -1.77 21.03
CA PRO A 626 -32.41 -1.54 20.03
C PRO A 626 -32.99 -0.12 20.05
N GLY A 627 -33.60 0.29 18.94
CA GLY A 627 -34.35 1.54 18.84
C GLY A 627 -34.23 2.21 17.48
N VAL A 628 -34.68 3.47 17.41
CA VAL A 628 -34.63 4.28 16.19
C VAL A 628 -33.19 4.72 15.92
N LYS A 629 -32.68 4.41 14.72
CA LYS A 629 -31.32 4.71 14.27
C LYS A 629 -31.33 5.62 13.03
N ASN A 630 -30.22 6.32 12.83
CA ASN A 630 -29.98 7.21 11.69
C ASN A 630 -28.62 6.88 11.05
N GLY A 631 -28.37 7.36 9.83
CA GLY A 631 -27.08 7.25 9.16
C GLY A 631 -26.66 5.81 8.87
N ILE A 632 -27.58 4.95 8.45
CA ILE A 632 -27.22 3.61 7.96
C ILE A 632 -26.89 3.74 6.48
N ASP A 633 -25.60 3.79 6.18
CA ASP A 633 -25.09 4.01 4.83
C ASP A 633 -24.89 2.68 4.11
N VAL A 634 -25.26 2.64 2.83
CA VAL A 634 -25.03 1.50 1.94
C VAL A 634 -24.45 2.00 0.63
N TYR A 635 -23.28 1.48 0.26
CA TYR A 635 -22.63 1.75 -1.01
C TYR A 635 -23.11 0.74 -2.06
N SER A 636 -23.68 1.22 -3.17
CA SER A 636 -24.13 0.36 -4.25
C SER A 636 -24.18 1.09 -5.59
N ASN A 637 -23.85 0.38 -6.67
CA ASN A 637 -24.08 0.83 -8.05
C ASN A 637 -25.42 0.32 -8.63
N CYS A 638 -26.24 -0.39 -7.83
CA CYS A 638 -27.54 -0.91 -8.26
C CYS A 638 -28.55 0.23 -8.49
N ASP A 639 -29.61 -0.05 -9.25
CA ASP A 639 -30.68 0.94 -9.53
C ASP A 639 -31.50 1.24 -8.27
N GLU A 640 -31.70 0.21 -7.43
CA GLU A 640 -32.41 0.29 -6.15
C GLU A 640 -31.74 -0.63 -5.13
N VAL A 641 -31.82 -0.25 -3.85
CA VAL A 641 -31.39 -1.08 -2.72
C VAL A 641 -32.51 -1.15 -1.70
N GLU A 642 -32.76 -2.34 -1.18
CA GLU A 642 -33.68 -2.56 -0.06
C GLU A 642 -32.90 -3.04 1.16
N LEU A 643 -33.14 -2.38 2.29
CA LEU A 643 -32.52 -2.71 3.57
C LEU A 643 -33.54 -3.40 4.48
N PHE A 644 -33.06 -4.36 5.28
CA PHE A 644 -33.85 -5.20 6.17
C PHE A 644 -33.19 -5.24 7.55
N ASN A 645 -34.00 -5.35 8.62
CA ASN A 645 -33.51 -5.64 9.97
C ASN A 645 -33.88 -7.06 10.40
N ASP A 646 -33.41 -8.02 9.61
CA ASP A 646 -33.42 -9.49 9.75
C ASP A 646 -33.02 -10.03 8.36
N VAL A 647 -32.78 -11.33 8.22
CA VAL A 647 -32.33 -11.91 6.95
C VAL A 647 -33.48 -11.93 5.94
N ASN A 648 -33.42 -11.00 4.97
CA ASN A 648 -34.44 -10.82 3.92
C ASN A 648 -35.87 -10.73 4.50
N ASN A 649 -36.00 -10.14 5.70
CA ASN A 649 -37.25 -9.99 6.45
C ASN A 649 -37.25 -8.68 7.23
N GLN A 650 -38.42 -8.15 7.59
CA GLN A 650 -38.57 -6.82 8.21
C GLN A 650 -37.90 -5.71 7.37
N SER A 651 -38.47 -5.45 6.18
CA SER A 651 -37.99 -4.37 5.29
C SER A 651 -38.06 -3.02 5.99
N LEU A 652 -36.95 -2.29 5.91
CA LEU A 652 -36.81 -0.89 6.33
C LEU A 652 -37.08 0.07 5.16
N GLY A 653 -37.50 -0.46 4.01
CA GLY A 653 -37.82 0.29 2.80
C GLY A 653 -36.76 0.13 1.72
N LYS A 654 -37.21 0.38 0.48
CA LYS A 654 -36.40 0.38 -0.73
C LYS A 654 -36.14 1.81 -1.18
N LEU A 655 -34.89 2.12 -1.47
CA LEU A 655 -34.45 3.41 -1.97
C LEU A 655 -33.94 3.27 -3.41
N LYS A 656 -34.08 4.34 -4.18
CA LYS A 656 -33.52 4.46 -5.54
C LYS A 656 -32.12 5.03 -5.47
N ASN A 657 -31.29 4.68 -6.45
CA ASN A 657 -29.94 5.20 -6.55
C ASN A 657 -29.95 6.74 -6.54
N PRO A 658 -29.26 7.38 -5.58
CA PRO A 658 -29.25 8.84 -5.43
C PRO A 658 -28.40 9.55 -6.50
N GLY A 659 -27.62 8.80 -7.28
CA GLY A 659 -26.70 9.32 -8.28
C GLY A 659 -25.27 9.41 -7.77
N ARG A 660 -24.36 9.85 -8.64
CA ARG A 660 -22.91 9.88 -8.37
C ARG A 660 -22.56 10.90 -7.28
N GLY A 661 -21.60 10.55 -6.43
CA GLY A 661 -21.16 11.33 -5.28
C GLY A 661 -22.17 11.31 -4.12
N GLN A 662 -22.97 10.25 -4.02
CA GLN A 662 -23.96 10.01 -2.98
C GLN A 662 -24.10 8.50 -2.73
N HIS A 663 -24.54 8.15 -1.53
CA HIS A 663 -24.82 6.78 -1.10
C HIS A 663 -26.27 6.61 -0.66
N PHE A 664 -26.73 5.38 -0.57
CA PHE A 664 -28.05 5.08 0.00
C PHE A 664 -27.97 5.24 1.52
N GLN A 665 -28.90 5.98 2.11
CA GLN A 665 -28.91 6.19 3.56
C GLN A 665 -30.31 6.01 4.13
N TRP A 666 -30.42 5.20 5.18
CA TRP A 666 -31.65 5.06 5.98
C TRP A 666 -31.56 5.88 7.26
N ASN A 667 -32.62 6.66 7.50
CA ASN A 667 -32.78 7.49 8.68
C ASN A 667 -34.11 7.18 9.37
N LYS A 668 -34.15 7.37 10.69
CA LYS A 668 -35.32 7.14 11.55
C LYS A 668 -35.91 5.73 11.42
N VAL A 669 -35.06 4.72 11.21
CA VAL A 669 -35.48 3.32 11.09
C VAL A 669 -35.37 2.61 12.43
N ASN A 670 -36.35 1.76 12.75
CA ASN A 670 -36.37 1.04 14.01
C ASN A 670 -35.60 -0.27 13.90
N ILE A 671 -34.44 -0.34 14.55
CA ILE A 671 -33.56 -1.51 14.60
C ILE A 671 -33.84 -2.28 15.89
N GLN A 672 -34.27 -3.53 15.75
CA GLN A 672 -34.66 -4.45 16.82
C GLN A 672 -33.69 -5.63 16.95
N TYR A 673 -33.11 -6.10 15.85
CA TYR A 673 -32.27 -7.28 15.81
C TYR A 673 -30.84 -6.97 15.36
N ASN A 674 -29.96 -7.93 15.57
CA ASN A 674 -28.54 -7.82 15.31
C ASN A 674 -28.09 -8.02 13.87
N VAL A 675 -29.03 -8.16 12.91
CA VAL A 675 -28.70 -8.26 11.48
C VAL A 675 -29.19 -7.04 10.74
N LEU A 676 -28.31 -6.47 9.92
CA LEU A 676 -28.70 -5.63 8.79
C LEU A 676 -28.42 -6.43 7.51
N TYR A 677 -29.40 -6.45 6.61
CA TYR A 677 -29.32 -7.20 5.36
C TYR A 677 -29.75 -6.31 4.20
N ALA A 678 -28.95 -6.24 3.15
CA ALA A 678 -29.19 -5.38 1.99
C ALA A 678 -29.28 -6.19 0.71
N VAL A 679 -30.19 -5.79 -0.19
CA VAL A 679 -30.37 -6.40 -1.50
C VAL A 679 -30.32 -5.33 -2.58
N GLY A 680 -29.38 -5.47 -3.51
CA GLY A 680 -29.24 -4.63 -4.69
C GLY A 680 -30.05 -5.15 -5.88
N TYR A 681 -30.74 -4.25 -6.56
CA TYR A 681 -31.58 -4.55 -7.71
C TYR A 681 -31.11 -3.81 -8.97
N VAL A 682 -30.99 -4.52 -10.10
CA VAL A 682 -30.74 -3.92 -11.42
C VAL A 682 -31.87 -4.38 -12.35
N ASN A 683 -32.54 -3.42 -13.00
CA ASN A 683 -33.76 -3.65 -13.79
C ASN A 683 -34.82 -4.49 -13.02
N GLY A 684 -34.98 -4.21 -11.72
CA GLY A 684 -35.93 -4.89 -10.84
C GLY A 684 -35.56 -6.32 -10.41
N LYS A 685 -34.39 -6.85 -10.83
CA LYS A 685 -33.90 -8.19 -10.44
C LYS A 685 -32.88 -8.08 -9.32
N LYS A 686 -32.96 -8.97 -8.32
CA LYS A 686 -31.92 -9.12 -7.29
C LYS A 686 -30.61 -9.56 -7.95
N VAL A 687 -29.53 -8.81 -7.75
CA VAL A 687 -28.22 -9.07 -8.38
C VAL A 687 -27.05 -9.08 -7.41
N ALA A 688 -27.20 -8.45 -6.24
CA ALA A 688 -26.19 -8.42 -5.19
C ALA A 688 -26.88 -8.42 -3.82
N GLN A 689 -26.17 -8.91 -2.81
CA GLN A 689 -26.63 -8.94 -1.43
C GLN A 689 -25.45 -8.79 -0.49
N ASP A 690 -25.72 -8.27 0.70
CA ASP A 690 -24.74 -8.09 1.74
C ASP A 690 -25.40 -8.08 3.13
N TYR A 691 -24.63 -8.37 4.16
CA TYR A 691 -25.12 -8.35 5.53
C TYR A 691 -23.99 -8.05 6.53
N ILE A 692 -24.37 -7.48 7.67
CA ILE A 692 -23.51 -7.37 8.84
C ILE A 692 -24.23 -7.89 10.09
N VAL A 693 -23.45 -8.42 11.03
CA VAL A 693 -23.92 -8.90 12.33
C VAL A 693 -23.36 -8.00 13.43
N LEU A 694 -24.24 -7.49 14.28
CA LEU A 694 -23.92 -6.59 15.40
C LEU A 694 -23.86 -7.39 16.72
N ASN A 695 -23.00 -7.00 17.66
CA ASN A 695 -22.78 -7.83 18.86
C ASN A 695 -23.81 -7.58 19.98
N ASN A 696 -24.22 -6.32 20.18
CA ASN A 696 -24.95 -5.92 21.39
C ASN A 696 -26.47 -5.83 21.19
N LEU A 697 -27.00 -6.41 20.11
CA LEU A 697 -28.43 -6.41 19.81
C LEU A 697 -29.02 -7.83 19.91
N PRO A 698 -30.34 -7.97 20.12
CA PRO A 698 -31.01 -9.28 20.10
C PRO A 698 -30.76 -10.06 18.80
N GLU A 699 -30.52 -11.38 18.92
CA GLU A 699 -30.32 -12.27 17.76
C GLU A 699 -31.51 -12.21 16.79
N ALA A 700 -31.23 -12.02 15.50
CA ALA A 700 -32.24 -11.98 14.46
C ALA A 700 -32.90 -13.37 14.25
N PRO A 701 -34.24 -13.45 14.13
CA PRO A 701 -34.95 -14.72 14.02
C PRO A 701 -34.47 -15.63 12.89
N HIS A 702 -34.00 -15.06 11.77
CA HIS A 702 -33.56 -15.81 10.59
C HIS A 702 -32.04 -15.82 10.40
N LEU A 703 -31.24 -15.40 11.40
CA LEU A 703 -29.77 -15.40 11.33
C LEU A 703 -29.21 -16.74 10.82
N LYS A 704 -29.76 -17.86 11.31
CA LYS A 704 -29.34 -19.23 10.95
C LYS A 704 -29.56 -19.61 9.48
N SER A 705 -30.20 -18.75 8.69
CA SER A 705 -30.38 -18.97 7.24
C SER A 705 -29.22 -18.41 6.39
N LEU A 706 -28.34 -17.59 6.97
CA LEU A 706 -27.19 -16.99 6.25
C LEU A 706 -26.04 -17.98 6.00
N SER A 707 -25.89 -18.99 6.84
CA SER A 707 -24.80 -19.97 6.73
C SER A 707 -25.31 -21.41 6.82
N SER A 708 -24.67 -22.27 6.02
CA SER A 708 -24.84 -23.71 6.09
C SER A 708 -24.02 -24.29 7.25
N LYS A 709 -24.66 -25.18 8.00
CA LYS A 709 -24.08 -25.81 9.19
C LYS A 709 -23.38 -27.12 8.84
N GLU A 710 -22.21 -27.02 8.24
CA GLU A 710 -21.37 -28.19 8.02
C GLU A 710 -20.41 -28.43 9.19
N GLU A 711 -20.25 -29.68 9.57
CA GLU A 711 -19.34 -30.07 10.64
C GLU A 711 -17.96 -30.40 10.03
N ILE A 712 -17.12 -29.36 9.88
CA ILE A 712 -15.82 -29.46 9.19
C ILE A 712 -14.66 -29.74 10.16
N VAL A 713 -14.85 -29.53 11.46
CA VAL A 713 -13.78 -29.60 12.49
C VAL A 713 -13.77 -30.90 13.31
N SER A 714 -14.78 -31.76 13.12
CA SER A 714 -14.88 -33.04 13.81
C SER A 714 -13.63 -33.90 13.72
N SER A 715 -13.36 -34.59 14.83
CA SER A 715 -12.27 -35.56 14.93
C SER A 715 -12.48 -36.76 13.99
N LYS A 716 -11.45 -37.12 13.23
CA LYS A 716 -11.43 -38.38 12.49
C LYS A 716 -11.38 -39.58 13.45
N ALA A 717 -12.26 -40.56 13.23
CA ALA A 717 -12.30 -41.79 14.02
C ALA A 717 -10.94 -42.50 14.07
N ASN A 718 -10.61 -43.11 15.21
CA ASN A 718 -9.36 -43.82 15.50
C ASN A 718 -8.08 -42.96 15.57
N TYR A 719 -8.16 -41.64 15.40
CA TYR A 719 -7.02 -40.74 15.61
C TYR A 719 -7.03 -40.16 17.04
N ASN A 720 -5.85 -39.85 17.56
CA ASN A 720 -5.60 -39.11 18.79
C ASN A 720 -5.17 -37.70 18.37
N TYR A 721 -6.05 -36.71 18.55
CA TYR A 721 -5.75 -35.32 18.26
C TYR A 721 -4.91 -34.76 19.42
N ILE A 722 -3.67 -34.39 19.11
CA ILE A 722 -2.70 -33.91 20.09
C ILE A 722 -2.53 -32.39 20.03
N TYR A 723 -2.86 -31.74 18.91
CA TYR A 723 -2.91 -30.28 18.83
C TYR A 723 -4.19 -29.83 18.15
N ARG A 724 -4.77 -28.75 18.67
CA ARG A 724 -5.86 -27.96 18.10
C ARG A 724 -5.55 -26.50 18.43
N VAL A 725 -5.34 -25.67 17.43
CA VAL A 725 -4.90 -24.28 17.61
C VAL A 725 -5.86 -23.36 16.87
N ASN A 726 -6.39 -22.37 17.58
CA ASN A 726 -7.11 -21.24 17.00
C ASN A 726 -6.09 -20.18 16.57
N CYS A 727 -5.70 -20.16 15.29
CA CYS A 727 -4.60 -19.34 14.81
C CYS A 727 -4.95 -17.85 14.92
N GLY A 728 -4.12 -17.07 15.60
CA GLY A 728 -4.40 -15.66 15.86
C GLY A 728 -5.63 -15.38 16.75
N GLY A 729 -6.15 -16.39 17.46
CA GLY A 729 -7.33 -16.23 18.31
C GLY A 729 -7.15 -16.80 19.73
N PRO A 730 -8.10 -16.51 20.64
CA PRO A 730 -8.12 -17.03 22.01
C PRO A 730 -8.51 -18.51 22.07
N ASP A 731 -8.51 -19.07 23.28
CA ASP A 731 -9.02 -20.42 23.53
C ASP A 731 -10.48 -20.51 23.05
N PHE A 732 -10.81 -21.56 22.30
CA PHE A 732 -12.12 -21.75 21.69
C PHE A 732 -12.61 -23.18 21.92
N LYS A 733 -13.91 -23.37 22.16
CA LYS A 733 -14.52 -24.69 22.32
C LYS A 733 -15.50 -24.93 21.18
N ASP A 734 -15.24 -25.97 20.39
CA ASP A 734 -16.11 -26.31 19.25
C ASP A 734 -17.42 -27.00 19.68
N THR A 735 -18.32 -27.17 18.71
CA THR A 735 -19.61 -27.85 18.83
C THR A 735 -19.52 -29.29 19.34
N ASP A 736 -18.42 -29.98 19.04
CA ASP A 736 -18.12 -31.34 19.51
C ASP A 736 -17.53 -31.35 20.94
N GLY A 737 -17.27 -30.18 21.51
CA GLY A 737 -16.71 -29.99 22.84
C GLY A 737 -15.19 -30.09 22.91
N ASN A 738 -14.49 -30.16 21.78
CA ASN A 738 -13.03 -30.10 21.75
C ASN A 738 -12.55 -28.68 22.02
N VAL A 739 -11.43 -28.57 22.74
CA VAL A 739 -10.78 -27.30 23.01
C VAL A 739 -9.70 -27.05 21.96
N TRP A 740 -9.76 -25.87 21.37
CA TRP A 740 -8.77 -25.27 20.49
C TRP A 740 -7.99 -24.26 21.32
N SER A 741 -6.69 -24.52 21.48
CA SER A 741 -5.83 -23.66 22.28
C SER A 741 -5.63 -22.30 21.60
N ALA A 742 -5.57 -21.26 22.42
CA ALA A 742 -5.16 -19.93 22.01
C ALA A 742 -3.81 -19.98 21.31
N ASP A 743 -3.63 -19.19 20.27
CA ASP A 743 -2.33 -19.07 19.63
C ASP A 743 -1.30 -18.46 20.59
N VAL A 744 -0.07 -18.96 20.58
CA VAL A 744 1.02 -18.54 21.47
C VAL A 744 2.31 -18.31 20.70
N HIS A 745 3.08 -17.32 21.11
CA HIS A 745 4.40 -17.05 20.54
C HIS A 745 5.41 -18.12 20.92
N LYS A 746 6.10 -18.69 19.92
CA LYS A 746 7.14 -19.70 20.09
C LYS A 746 8.40 -19.11 20.74
N THR A 747 8.61 -19.40 22.02
CA THR A 747 9.78 -18.88 22.79
C THR A 747 10.75 -19.95 23.29
N GLU A 748 10.30 -21.19 23.46
CA GLU A 748 11.12 -22.29 24.02
C GLU A 748 11.23 -23.47 23.05
N ALA A 749 12.33 -24.23 23.10
CA ALA A 749 12.57 -25.31 22.14
C ALA A 749 11.54 -26.44 22.19
N ASN A 750 11.14 -26.87 23.39
CA ASN A 750 10.31 -28.06 23.64
C ASN A 750 8.80 -27.78 23.75
N THR A 751 8.37 -26.55 23.48
CA THR A 751 6.96 -26.14 23.48
C THR A 751 6.45 -25.95 22.05
N TRP A 752 5.16 -25.72 21.84
CA TRP A 752 4.64 -25.32 20.52
C TRP A 752 4.33 -23.81 20.46
N GLY A 753 4.20 -23.26 19.26
CA GLY A 753 3.79 -21.86 19.03
C GLY A 753 4.01 -21.36 17.61
N SER A 754 3.59 -20.13 17.36
CA SER A 754 3.80 -19.39 16.10
C SER A 754 5.03 -18.48 16.17
N VAL A 755 5.62 -18.19 15.01
CA VAL A 755 6.67 -17.19 14.76
C VAL A 755 6.15 -16.26 13.66
N SER A 756 6.52 -14.98 13.72
CA SER A 756 6.19 -13.99 12.70
C SER A 756 7.38 -13.10 12.37
N TRP A 757 7.19 -12.06 11.55
CA TRP A 757 8.28 -11.15 11.18
C TRP A 757 8.80 -10.30 12.34
N THR A 758 8.03 -10.13 13.41
CA THR A 758 8.45 -9.37 14.60
C THR A 758 9.59 -10.07 15.35
N ASP A 759 9.74 -11.38 15.20
CA ASP A 759 10.86 -12.16 15.77
C ASP A 759 12.23 -11.72 15.24
N ASP A 760 12.29 -11.04 14.10
CA ASP A 760 13.54 -10.48 13.56
C ASP A 760 13.95 -9.19 14.29
N PHE A 761 13.09 -8.64 15.17
CA PHE A 761 13.32 -7.39 15.89
C PHE A 761 13.36 -7.58 17.41
N LYS A 762 14.38 -6.99 18.04
CA LYS A 762 14.49 -6.97 19.50
C LYS A 762 13.39 -6.11 20.11
N ASN A 763 12.77 -6.57 21.20
CA ASN A 763 11.73 -5.85 21.95
C ASN A 763 10.51 -5.46 21.10
N LEU A 764 10.17 -6.29 20.10
CA LEU A 764 8.92 -6.16 19.34
C LEU A 764 8.04 -7.39 19.63
N PRO A 765 6.98 -7.23 20.45
CA PRO A 765 6.11 -8.34 20.82
C PRO A 765 5.52 -9.08 19.61
N ALA A 766 5.50 -10.41 19.68
CA ALA A 766 5.06 -11.24 18.57
C ALA A 766 3.59 -11.04 18.17
N TYR A 767 2.74 -10.71 19.14
CA TYR A 767 1.30 -10.49 18.90
C TYR A 767 0.99 -9.17 18.21
N PHE A 768 1.94 -8.24 18.10
CA PHE A 768 1.71 -6.99 17.39
C PHE A 768 1.56 -7.18 15.89
N ALA A 769 1.97 -8.30 15.32
CA ALA A 769 1.87 -8.49 13.90
C ALA A 769 1.11 -9.76 13.53
N SER A 770 0.79 -9.85 12.24
CA SER A 770 0.38 -11.12 11.64
C SER A 770 -0.96 -11.64 12.19
N GLN A 771 -1.77 -10.83 12.88
CA GLN A 771 -3.10 -11.20 13.39
C GLN A 771 -4.17 -10.29 12.81
N ARG A 772 -5.28 -10.87 12.35
CA ARG A 772 -6.49 -10.12 12.00
C ARG A 772 -7.74 -10.93 12.34
N SER A 773 -8.87 -10.25 12.39
CA SER A 773 -10.18 -10.86 12.60
C SER A 773 -11.24 -10.22 11.71
N THR A 774 -12.32 -10.95 11.43
CA THR A 774 -13.53 -10.45 10.79
C THR A 774 -14.75 -10.72 11.68
N SER A 775 -15.78 -9.88 11.55
CA SER A 775 -17.08 -10.10 12.22
C SER A 775 -18.11 -10.75 11.30
N ASP A 776 -17.73 -11.02 10.06
CA ASP A 776 -18.62 -11.66 9.08
C ASP A 776 -18.79 -13.13 9.41
N LEU A 777 -20.02 -13.63 9.22
CA LEU A 777 -20.30 -15.06 9.34
C LEU A 777 -19.53 -15.83 8.28
N VAL A 778 -18.95 -16.97 8.68
CA VAL A 778 -18.25 -17.90 7.78
C VAL A 778 -19.19 -19.05 7.41
N ASP A 779 -19.53 -19.18 6.13
CA ASP A 779 -20.36 -20.27 5.59
C ASP A 779 -19.61 -21.62 5.61
N GLY A 780 -20.35 -22.73 5.61
CA GLY A 780 -19.78 -24.08 5.55
C GLY A 780 -19.15 -24.56 6.86
N THR A 781 -19.54 -23.97 8.00
CA THR A 781 -19.06 -24.39 9.33
C THR A 781 -20.12 -24.13 10.41
N GLN A 782 -20.16 -24.98 11.44
CA GLN A 782 -20.90 -24.72 12.68
C GLN A 782 -20.10 -23.91 13.71
N ASN A 783 -18.81 -23.68 13.43
CA ASN A 783 -17.83 -23.09 14.32
C ASN A 783 -17.20 -21.86 13.66
N ASP A 784 -18.03 -20.92 13.20
CA ASP A 784 -17.61 -19.70 12.47
C ASP A 784 -16.61 -18.85 13.25
N ALA A 785 -16.78 -18.71 14.56
CA ALA A 785 -15.84 -17.98 15.44
C ALA A 785 -14.38 -18.49 15.35
N LEU A 786 -14.16 -19.78 15.03
CA LEU A 786 -12.82 -20.34 14.81
C LEU A 786 -12.18 -19.86 13.49
N PHE A 787 -13.00 -19.47 12.51
CA PHE A 787 -12.55 -18.98 11.21
C PHE A 787 -12.47 -17.44 11.14
N GLN A 788 -13.16 -16.76 12.06
CA GLN A 788 -13.18 -15.31 12.19
C GLN A 788 -11.89 -14.71 12.75
N THR A 789 -11.03 -15.51 13.38
CA THR A 789 -9.66 -15.12 13.76
C THR A 789 -8.64 -15.88 12.91
N PHE A 790 -7.57 -15.20 12.50
CA PHE A 790 -6.54 -15.83 11.69
C PHE A 790 -5.19 -15.14 11.83
N ARG A 791 -4.14 -15.88 11.45
CA ARG A 791 -2.84 -15.31 11.12
C ARG A 791 -2.75 -14.92 9.66
N TYR A 792 -1.98 -13.87 9.37
CA TYR A 792 -1.61 -13.49 8.01
C TYR A 792 -0.11 -13.19 7.89
N GLY A 793 0.56 -13.50 6.78
CA GLY A 793 1.94 -13.08 6.59
C GLY A 793 2.60 -13.62 5.33
N MET A 794 3.87 -13.26 5.17
CA MET A 794 4.75 -13.72 4.08
C MET A 794 5.56 -14.96 4.53
N ASP A 795 6.83 -15.03 4.16
CA ASP A 795 7.74 -16.15 4.44
C ASP A 795 8.17 -16.28 5.92
N LYS A 796 7.77 -15.33 6.77
CA LYS A 796 8.08 -15.30 8.21
C LYS A 796 7.01 -15.92 9.09
N LEU A 797 5.80 -16.12 8.57
CA LEU A 797 4.75 -16.79 9.32
C LEU A 797 5.05 -18.29 9.38
N LYS A 798 5.14 -18.84 10.60
CA LYS A 798 5.46 -20.25 10.81
C LYS A 798 4.90 -20.79 12.11
N TYR A 799 4.56 -22.06 12.14
CA TYR A 799 4.24 -22.81 13.36
C TYR A 799 5.22 -23.97 13.59
N GLU A 800 5.59 -24.19 14.84
CA GLU A 800 6.40 -25.35 15.25
C GLU A 800 5.68 -26.20 16.30
N PHE A 801 5.60 -27.51 16.05
CA PHE A 801 4.98 -28.49 16.94
C PHE A 801 5.95 -29.64 17.26
N PRO A 802 6.53 -29.70 18.48
CA PRO A 802 7.32 -30.85 18.90
C PRO A 802 6.48 -32.12 18.91
N VAL A 803 6.96 -33.17 18.25
CA VAL A 803 6.28 -34.47 18.20
C VAL A 803 7.32 -35.57 18.07
N PRO A 804 7.08 -36.77 18.63
CA PRO A 804 7.91 -37.93 18.35
C PRO A 804 8.04 -38.23 16.85
N ASP A 805 9.06 -38.99 16.47
CA ASP A 805 9.20 -39.47 15.10
C ASP A 805 8.03 -40.41 14.75
N GLY A 806 7.23 -40.05 13.74
CA GLY A 806 5.99 -40.76 13.46
C GLY A 806 5.20 -40.16 12.30
N GLU A 807 4.11 -40.83 11.95
CA GLU A 807 3.12 -40.36 10.99
C GLU A 807 2.01 -39.57 11.68
N TYR A 808 1.66 -38.44 11.11
CA TYR A 808 0.67 -37.49 11.61
C TYR A 808 -0.30 -37.11 10.51
N LEU A 809 -1.56 -36.94 10.90
CA LEU A 809 -2.59 -36.27 10.12
C LEU A 809 -2.54 -34.79 10.51
N VAL A 810 -2.41 -33.90 9.53
CA VAL A 810 -2.41 -32.45 9.73
C VAL A 810 -3.58 -31.87 8.96
N ASP A 811 -4.51 -31.26 9.68
CA ASP A 811 -5.65 -30.52 9.14
C ASP A 811 -5.36 -29.02 9.23
N LEU A 812 -5.45 -28.33 8.10
CA LEU A 812 -5.29 -26.87 7.97
C LEU A 812 -6.62 -26.25 7.55
N TYR A 813 -6.99 -25.15 8.20
CA TYR A 813 -8.30 -24.52 8.06
C TYR A 813 -8.16 -23.07 7.60
N PHE A 814 -8.97 -22.68 6.62
CA PHE A 814 -8.91 -21.37 5.96
C PHE A 814 -10.31 -20.84 5.65
N SER A 815 -10.39 -19.52 5.45
CA SER A 815 -11.52 -18.80 4.84
C SER A 815 -11.03 -17.49 4.24
N GLU A 816 -11.55 -17.05 3.10
CA GLU A 816 -11.20 -15.73 2.54
C GLU A 816 -12.03 -14.63 3.25
N PRO A 817 -11.40 -13.74 4.03
CA PRO A 817 -12.11 -12.87 4.97
C PRO A 817 -12.74 -11.61 4.35
N TRP A 818 -12.34 -11.15 3.16
CA TRP A 818 -12.85 -9.87 2.62
C TRP A 818 -12.90 -9.76 1.09
N TYR A 819 -12.12 -10.56 0.35
CA TYR A 819 -12.22 -10.49 -1.11
C TYR A 819 -13.55 -11.09 -1.58
N GLY A 820 -14.43 -10.23 -2.11
CA GLY A 820 -15.76 -10.60 -2.60
C GLY A 820 -16.94 -10.06 -1.79
N THR A 821 -16.70 -9.31 -0.70
CA THR A 821 -17.76 -8.66 0.08
C THR A 821 -18.68 -7.83 -0.81
N GLY A 822 -19.99 -7.92 -0.56
CA GLY A 822 -21.02 -7.19 -1.31
C GLY A 822 -21.30 -7.66 -2.74
N GLY A 823 -20.61 -8.72 -3.20
CA GLY A 823 -20.82 -9.35 -4.51
C GLY A 823 -20.25 -8.59 -5.71
N GLY A 824 -20.44 -9.18 -6.90
CA GLY A 824 -20.05 -8.61 -8.18
C GLY A 824 -18.54 -8.41 -8.38
N LEU A 825 -17.71 -9.16 -7.66
CA LEU A 825 -16.26 -9.21 -7.84
C LEU A 825 -15.81 -10.61 -8.22
N ASP A 826 -14.92 -10.68 -9.21
CA ASP A 826 -14.04 -11.82 -9.43
C ASP A 826 -12.70 -11.48 -8.78
N CYS A 827 -12.37 -12.16 -7.67
CA CYS A 827 -11.14 -11.94 -6.91
C CYS A 827 -10.12 -13.06 -7.10
N LYS A 828 -10.25 -13.84 -8.18
CA LYS A 828 -9.28 -14.85 -8.53
C LYS A 828 -7.87 -14.24 -8.63
N ASP A 829 -6.89 -14.98 -8.14
CA ASP A 829 -5.48 -14.59 -8.09
C ASP A 829 -5.16 -13.38 -7.19
N TRP A 830 -6.14 -12.80 -6.47
CA TRP A 830 -5.88 -11.66 -5.58
C TRP A 830 -5.13 -12.09 -4.31
N ARG A 831 -5.39 -13.32 -3.83
CA ARG A 831 -4.61 -13.99 -2.77
C ARG A 831 -4.16 -15.39 -3.21
N VAL A 832 -2.86 -15.58 -3.36
CA VAL A 832 -2.22 -16.80 -3.85
C VAL A 832 -0.93 -17.05 -3.08
N PHE A 833 -0.84 -18.18 -2.39
CA PHE A 833 0.33 -18.54 -1.58
C PHE A 833 0.56 -20.06 -1.53
N ASP A 834 1.80 -20.46 -1.25
CA ASP A 834 2.16 -21.84 -0.97
C ASP A 834 2.02 -22.12 0.53
N VAL A 835 1.68 -23.37 0.87
CA VAL A 835 1.75 -23.89 2.24
C VAL A 835 2.61 -25.14 2.25
N ALA A 836 3.61 -25.17 3.14
CA ALA A 836 4.52 -26.30 3.27
C ALA A 836 4.50 -26.89 4.68
N ILE A 837 4.81 -28.20 4.74
CA ILE A 837 5.01 -28.93 5.99
C ILE A 837 6.37 -29.63 5.94
N ASN A 838 7.24 -29.33 6.89
CA ASN A 838 8.62 -29.84 6.96
C ASN A 838 9.40 -29.63 5.64
N ASP A 839 9.36 -28.39 5.12
CA ASP A 839 9.96 -27.94 3.85
C ASP A 839 9.34 -28.54 2.56
N ASN A 840 8.28 -29.34 2.66
CA ASN A 840 7.58 -29.89 1.50
C ASN A 840 6.31 -29.08 1.20
N VAL A 841 6.23 -28.47 0.03
CA VAL A 841 5.05 -27.74 -0.43
C VAL A 841 3.87 -28.71 -0.61
N MET A 842 2.86 -28.54 0.23
CA MET A 842 1.63 -29.35 0.26
C MET A 842 0.51 -28.72 -0.56
N LEU A 843 0.41 -27.39 -0.51
CA LEU A 843 -0.47 -26.58 -1.32
C LEU A 843 0.41 -25.61 -2.12
N LYS A 844 0.29 -25.66 -3.44
CA LYS A 844 1.05 -24.79 -4.35
C LYS A 844 0.10 -23.82 -5.02
N ASP A 845 0.45 -22.54 -5.01
CA ASP A 845 -0.33 -21.43 -5.58
C ASP A 845 -1.81 -21.51 -5.13
N PHE A 846 -2.04 -21.70 -3.83
CA PHE A 846 -3.36 -21.86 -3.24
C PHE A 846 -4.11 -20.53 -3.21
N ASP A 847 -5.27 -20.52 -3.84
CA ASP A 847 -6.23 -19.41 -3.87
C ASP A 847 -7.53 -19.88 -3.21
N ILE A 848 -7.80 -19.37 -2.01
CA ILE A 848 -8.98 -19.72 -1.22
C ILE A 848 -10.25 -19.25 -1.93
N TRP A 849 -10.22 -18.04 -2.50
CA TRP A 849 -11.37 -17.45 -3.17
C TRP A 849 -11.77 -18.27 -4.41
N SER A 850 -10.80 -18.69 -5.22
CA SER A 850 -11.06 -19.57 -6.36
C SER A 850 -11.65 -20.93 -5.97
N GLU A 851 -11.39 -21.40 -4.74
CA GLU A 851 -11.88 -22.70 -4.28
C GLU A 851 -13.28 -22.62 -3.66
N VAL A 852 -13.51 -21.67 -2.76
CA VAL A 852 -14.75 -21.60 -1.97
C VAL A 852 -15.43 -20.23 -1.97
N GLY A 853 -14.79 -19.21 -2.54
CA GLY A 853 -15.30 -17.84 -2.57
C GLY A 853 -15.10 -17.09 -1.25
N PHE A 854 -15.80 -15.96 -1.13
CA PHE A 854 -15.81 -15.10 0.04
C PHE A 854 -16.46 -15.78 1.27
N SER A 855 -15.85 -15.56 2.45
CA SER A 855 -16.36 -15.94 3.77
C SER A 855 -16.91 -17.36 3.85
N LYS A 856 -16.16 -18.33 3.33
CA LYS A 856 -16.50 -19.75 3.38
C LYS A 856 -15.34 -20.58 3.91
N ALA A 857 -15.65 -21.49 4.84
CA ALA A 857 -14.68 -22.38 5.45
C ALA A 857 -14.19 -23.45 4.48
N VAL A 858 -12.88 -23.73 4.51
CA VAL A 858 -12.27 -24.85 3.78
C VAL A 858 -11.22 -25.54 4.64
N LYS A 859 -11.18 -26.88 4.59
CA LYS A 859 -10.19 -27.72 5.28
C LYS A 859 -9.33 -28.47 4.28
N LYS A 860 -8.02 -28.50 4.54
CA LYS A 860 -7.02 -29.28 3.80
C LYS A 860 -6.33 -30.27 4.74
N THR A 861 -6.41 -31.55 4.42
CA THR A 861 -5.88 -32.64 5.26
C THR A 861 -4.71 -33.33 4.59
N PHE A 862 -3.60 -33.48 5.31
CA PHE A 862 -2.38 -34.13 4.84
C PHE A 862 -1.93 -35.23 5.80
N THR A 863 -1.35 -36.30 5.26
CA THR A 863 -0.61 -37.29 6.06
C THR A 863 0.88 -37.04 5.87
N VAL A 864 1.59 -36.74 6.95
CA VAL A 864 2.98 -36.29 6.94
C VAL A 864 3.79 -37.03 7.99
N ARG A 865 5.09 -37.20 7.76
CA ARG A 865 6.01 -37.73 8.76
C ARG A 865 6.74 -36.57 9.45
N SER A 866 6.86 -36.63 10.77
CA SER A 866 7.67 -35.67 11.51
C SER A 866 9.15 -35.77 11.09
N LYS A 867 9.86 -34.64 11.24
CA LYS A 867 11.26 -34.49 10.86
C LYS A 867 12.00 -33.84 12.03
N ASN A 868 13.06 -34.50 12.51
CA ASN A 868 13.86 -34.02 13.64
C ASN A 868 13.01 -33.75 14.90
N GLY A 869 12.10 -34.66 15.25
CA GLY A 869 11.26 -34.51 16.44
C GLY A 869 10.24 -33.37 16.41
N LYS A 870 9.88 -32.87 15.21
CA LYS A 870 8.84 -31.83 15.07
C LYS A 870 8.09 -31.87 13.74
N LEU A 871 6.98 -31.15 13.71
CA LEU A 871 6.28 -30.69 12.52
C LEU A 871 6.41 -29.18 12.44
N VAL A 872 6.80 -28.68 11.27
CA VAL A 872 6.88 -27.27 10.94
C VAL A 872 5.90 -26.97 9.82
N ILE A 873 5.04 -25.97 10.01
CA ILE A 873 4.10 -25.48 8.99
C ILE A 873 4.53 -24.04 8.64
N ASP A 874 4.78 -23.74 7.38
CA ASP A 874 5.22 -22.43 6.91
C ASP A 874 4.63 -22.05 5.53
N PHE A 875 4.87 -20.79 5.13
CA PHE A 875 4.31 -20.16 3.92
C PHE A 875 5.46 -19.69 3.01
N PRO A 876 6.16 -20.61 2.33
CA PRO A 876 7.49 -20.33 1.76
C PRO A 876 7.46 -19.42 0.51
N LYS A 877 6.28 -19.22 -0.09
CA LYS A 877 6.10 -18.36 -1.26
C LYS A 877 4.72 -17.71 -1.20
N VAL A 878 4.69 -16.39 -1.32
CA VAL A 878 3.47 -15.62 -1.52
C VAL A 878 3.54 -14.96 -2.89
N SER A 879 2.60 -15.33 -3.77
CA SER A 879 2.52 -14.83 -5.15
C SER A 879 1.65 -13.58 -5.26
N SER A 880 0.64 -13.41 -4.41
CA SER A 880 -0.18 -12.18 -4.28
C SER A 880 -0.99 -12.25 -3.00
N GLY A 881 -1.14 -11.15 -2.27
CA GLY A 881 -1.85 -11.10 -0.97
C GLY A 881 -1.21 -11.99 0.11
N GLU A 882 -1.08 -11.51 1.34
CA GLU A 882 -0.42 -12.29 2.39
C GLU A 882 -1.12 -13.65 2.62
N GLY A 883 -0.34 -14.70 2.90
CA GLY A 883 -0.89 -16.02 3.20
C GLY A 883 -1.63 -15.99 4.53
N ILE A 884 -2.76 -16.68 4.63
CA ILE A 884 -3.61 -16.69 5.83
C ILE A 884 -3.85 -18.10 6.36
N ILE A 885 -4.11 -18.24 7.65
CA ILE A 885 -4.53 -19.50 8.29
C ILE A 885 -5.37 -19.24 9.54
N SER A 886 -6.53 -19.91 9.64
CA SER A 886 -7.48 -19.70 10.74
C SER A 886 -7.33 -20.74 11.85
N ALA A 887 -7.02 -22.00 11.51
CA ALA A 887 -6.80 -23.02 12.53
C ALA A 887 -5.91 -24.18 12.05
N ILE A 888 -5.34 -24.91 13.01
CA ILE A 888 -4.50 -26.09 12.78
C ILE A 888 -4.93 -27.21 13.73
N ALA A 889 -5.09 -28.43 13.22
CA ALA A 889 -5.23 -29.63 14.06
C ALA A 889 -4.24 -30.72 13.63
N ILE A 890 -3.62 -31.38 14.61
CA ILE A 890 -2.63 -32.44 14.37
C ILE A 890 -3.03 -33.67 15.17
N ALA A 891 -3.07 -34.81 14.50
CA ALA A 891 -3.45 -36.07 15.09
C ALA A 891 -2.52 -37.20 14.68
N THR A 892 -2.50 -38.27 15.47
CA THR A 892 -1.77 -39.50 15.16
C THR A 892 -2.61 -40.72 15.48
N LYS A 893 -2.29 -41.88 14.88
CA LYS A 893 -2.91 -43.15 15.28
C LYS A 893 -2.36 -43.66 16.62
N ASP A 894 -1.19 -43.19 17.03
CA ASP A 894 -0.60 -43.57 18.30
C ASP A 894 -1.32 -42.88 19.48
N LYS A 895 -2.07 -43.68 20.24
CA LYS A 895 -2.84 -43.21 21.40
C LYS A 895 -1.96 -42.86 22.61
N SER A 896 -0.67 -43.22 22.59
CA SER A 896 0.27 -42.93 23.69
C SER A 896 0.91 -41.54 23.59
N VAL A 897 0.92 -40.95 22.39
CA VAL A 897 1.52 -39.63 22.14
C VAL A 897 0.71 -38.54 22.85
N LYS A 898 1.43 -37.64 23.54
CA LYS A 898 0.87 -36.46 24.19
C LYS A 898 1.38 -35.19 23.52
N ALA A 899 0.57 -34.14 23.56
CA ALA A 899 0.96 -32.81 23.16
C ALA A 899 2.14 -32.31 24.01
N ALA A 900 3.08 -31.59 23.39
CA ALA A 900 3.97 -30.70 24.11
C ALA A 900 3.16 -29.53 24.68
N ALA A 901 3.67 -28.91 25.75
CA ALA A 901 3.05 -27.71 26.31
C ALA A 901 3.10 -26.54 25.31
N PRO A 902 2.13 -25.61 25.35
CA PRO A 902 2.26 -24.32 24.67
C PRO A 902 3.46 -23.55 25.21
N SER A 903 4.03 -22.66 24.40
CA SER A 903 5.04 -21.73 24.88
C SER A 903 4.45 -20.82 25.97
N PRO A 904 5.23 -20.45 27.00
CA PRO A 904 4.69 -19.67 28.11
C PRO A 904 4.16 -18.30 27.69
N LYS A 905 2.96 -17.97 28.18
CA LYS A 905 2.33 -16.64 28.14
C LYS A 905 3.13 -15.63 28.99
N ASN A 906 2.80 -14.34 28.93
CA ASN A 906 3.54 -13.34 29.71
C ASN A 906 3.24 -13.39 31.23
N ILE A 907 2.13 -14.01 31.61
CA ILE A 907 1.72 -14.18 33.00
C ILE A 907 2.07 -15.59 33.46
N LEU A 908 2.89 -15.71 34.52
CA LEU A 908 3.35 -16.97 35.10
C LEU A 908 2.97 -17.09 36.58
N ASP A 909 2.95 -18.32 37.10
CA ASP A 909 2.88 -18.64 38.54
C ASP A 909 1.83 -17.84 39.34
N VAL A 910 0.60 -17.77 38.82
CA VAL A 910 -0.50 -17.08 39.50
C VAL A 910 -0.88 -17.83 40.78
N VAL A 911 -0.83 -17.14 41.92
CA VAL A 911 -1.26 -17.62 43.23
C VAL A 911 -2.34 -16.68 43.75
N THR A 912 -3.56 -17.16 43.93
CA THR A 912 -4.69 -16.32 44.34
C THR A 912 -5.72 -17.09 45.16
N ASN A 913 -6.57 -16.36 45.90
CA ASN A 913 -7.73 -16.90 46.62
C ASN A 913 -8.98 -17.04 45.75
N ALA A 914 -8.96 -16.61 44.49
CA ALA A 914 -10.11 -16.64 43.57
C ALA A 914 -9.92 -17.66 42.44
N SER A 915 -11.03 -18.09 41.82
CA SER A 915 -10.96 -18.86 40.57
C SER A 915 -10.52 -17.96 39.42
N PHE A 916 -9.58 -18.42 38.61
CA PHE A 916 -9.02 -17.63 37.50
C PHE A 916 -8.66 -18.49 36.28
N GLU A 917 -8.56 -17.85 35.13
CA GLU A 917 -7.82 -18.35 33.96
C GLU A 917 -6.93 -17.25 33.38
N ILE A 918 -5.87 -17.65 32.66
CA ILE A 918 -5.02 -16.71 31.91
C ILE A 918 -5.52 -16.72 30.46
N ALA A 919 -6.25 -15.68 30.11
CA ALA A 919 -6.74 -15.45 28.76
C ALA A 919 -5.71 -14.65 27.94
N SER A 920 -5.79 -14.79 26.62
CA SER A 920 -4.90 -14.13 25.65
C SER A 920 -5.74 -13.48 24.56
N TRP A 921 -5.10 -12.65 23.73
CA TRP A 921 -5.77 -11.99 22.60
C TRP A 921 -6.88 -11.04 23.05
N LEU A 922 -6.66 -10.29 24.14
CA LEU A 922 -7.64 -9.33 24.62
C LEU A 922 -8.10 -8.40 23.50
N ASN A 923 -9.41 -8.36 23.27
CA ASN A 923 -10.03 -7.58 22.21
C ASN A 923 -11.42 -7.13 22.68
N LEU A 924 -12.09 -6.30 21.88
CA LEU A 924 -13.53 -6.11 22.02
C LEU A 924 -14.23 -7.48 21.97
N ASN A 925 -15.33 -7.60 22.71
CA ASN A 925 -16.09 -8.83 22.95
C ASN A 925 -15.35 -9.94 23.72
N SER A 926 -14.10 -9.72 24.16
CA SER A 926 -13.45 -10.67 25.06
C SER A 926 -14.20 -10.74 26.39
N LYS A 927 -14.39 -11.95 26.91
CA LYS A 927 -15.10 -12.20 28.17
C LYS A 927 -14.29 -11.64 29.34
N GLN A 928 -14.94 -10.82 30.17
CA GLN A 928 -14.27 -10.16 31.29
C GLN A 928 -14.16 -11.06 32.53
N TYR A 929 -15.17 -11.91 32.79
CA TYR A 929 -15.25 -12.74 33.99
C TYR A 929 -15.53 -14.20 33.65
N LEU A 930 -15.05 -15.16 34.45
CA LEU A 930 -15.27 -16.59 34.19
C LEU A 930 -16.76 -16.99 34.22
N ASN A 931 -17.48 -16.45 35.20
CA ASN A 931 -18.84 -16.82 35.58
C ASN A 931 -19.91 -15.84 35.06
N SER A 932 -19.59 -15.02 34.06
CA SER A 932 -20.51 -14.03 33.49
C SER A 932 -20.23 -13.79 32.02
N ASP A 933 -21.27 -13.58 31.21
CA ASP A 933 -21.15 -13.30 29.76
C ASP A 933 -20.84 -11.82 29.45
N VAL A 934 -20.38 -11.06 30.45
CA VAL A 934 -19.93 -9.67 30.28
C VAL A 934 -18.66 -9.63 29.46
N THR A 935 -18.64 -8.75 28.46
CA THR A 935 -17.52 -8.59 27.53
C THR A 935 -17.04 -7.13 27.46
N PHE A 936 -15.83 -6.91 26.96
CA PHE A 936 -15.31 -5.56 26.72
C PHE A 936 -15.94 -4.91 25.48
N THR A 937 -16.38 -3.66 25.61
CA THR A 937 -16.95 -2.86 24.51
C THR A 937 -16.10 -1.65 24.14
N GLN A 938 -15.15 -1.27 25.00
CA GLN A 938 -14.14 -0.24 24.74
C GLN A 938 -12.83 -0.60 25.45
N LEU A 939 -11.71 -0.47 24.73
CA LEU A 939 -10.36 -0.71 25.26
C LEU A 939 -9.37 0.36 24.74
N PRO A 940 -8.39 0.79 25.54
CA PRO A 940 -7.25 1.56 25.05
C PRO A 940 -6.39 0.73 24.09
N ALA A 941 -5.73 1.42 23.15
CA ALA A 941 -4.99 0.74 22.10
C ALA A 941 -3.81 -0.13 22.56
N ALA A 942 -3.23 0.22 23.71
CA ALA A 942 -2.13 -0.53 24.32
C ALA A 942 -2.56 -1.90 24.86
N LEU A 943 -3.84 -2.12 25.13
CA LEU A 943 -4.33 -3.34 25.76
C LEU A 943 -4.78 -4.42 24.76
N TYR A 944 -4.87 -4.10 23.47
CA TYR A 944 -5.26 -5.07 22.45
C TYR A 944 -4.21 -6.17 22.31
N ALA A 945 -4.69 -7.38 22.08
CA ALA A 945 -3.95 -8.63 21.96
C ALA A 945 -3.14 -9.05 23.21
N ALA A 946 -3.29 -8.36 24.33
CA ALA A 946 -2.58 -8.65 25.57
C ALA A 946 -3.05 -9.94 26.26
N ASP A 947 -2.20 -10.47 27.13
CA ASP A 947 -2.60 -11.47 28.11
C ASP A 947 -3.29 -10.79 29.30
N TYR A 948 -4.31 -11.44 29.87
CA TYR A 948 -5.01 -10.92 31.03
C TYR A 948 -5.49 -12.04 31.95
N ILE A 949 -5.70 -11.69 33.23
CA ILE A 949 -6.25 -12.62 34.22
C ILE A 949 -7.75 -12.43 34.28
N GLN A 950 -8.48 -13.47 33.92
CA GLN A 950 -9.94 -13.52 33.97
C GLN A 950 -10.35 -14.19 35.27
N PHE A 951 -10.79 -13.38 36.23
CA PHE A 951 -11.30 -13.85 37.51
C PHE A 951 -12.79 -14.21 37.44
N SER A 952 -13.27 -15.00 38.40
CA SER A 952 -14.71 -14.98 38.71
C SER A 952 -15.09 -13.61 39.27
N ASN A 953 -16.31 -13.15 38.99
CA ASN A 953 -16.83 -11.88 39.49
C ASN A 953 -17.11 -11.98 41.00
N GLU A 954 -16.09 -11.71 41.81
CA GLU A 954 -16.09 -11.84 43.27
C GLU A 954 -15.37 -10.63 43.91
N ASN A 955 -15.79 -10.23 45.11
CA ASN A 955 -15.11 -9.17 45.87
C ASN A 955 -13.93 -9.71 46.68
N ASN A 956 -12.91 -8.88 46.92
CA ASN A 956 -11.69 -9.21 47.69
C ASN A 956 -10.79 -10.28 47.04
N VAL A 957 -10.62 -10.23 45.72
CA VAL A 957 -9.60 -11.01 45.00
C VAL A 957 -8.21 -10.51 45.40
N THR A 958 -7.35 -11.41 45.86
CA THR A 958 -5.97 -11.12 46.27
C THR A 958 -5.02 -12.20 45.76
N GLY A 959 -3.77 -11.84 45.48
CA GLY A 959 -2.80 -12.80 44.98
C GLY A 959 -1.52 -12.19 44.46
N SER A 960 -0.79 -12.99 43.70
CA SER A 960 0.40 -12.59 42.98
C SER A 960 0.56 -13.35 41.67
N PHE A 961 1.34 -12.81 40.74
CA PHE A 961 1.83 -13.52 39.56
C PHE A 961 3.28 -13.09 39.27
N ILE A 962 3.95 -13.80 38.36
CA ILE A 962 5.29 -13.45 37.88
C ILE A 962 5.19 -12.99 36.42
N SER A 963 5.82 -11.86 36.10
CA SER A 963 5.94 -11.41 34.70
C SER A 963 7.06 -12.18 33.98
N LYS A 964 6.76 -12.83 32.86
CA LYS A 964 7.75 -13.57 32.06
C LYS A 964 8.80 -12.64 31.45
N GLU A 965 8.37 -11.45 31.03
CA GLU A 965 9.18 -10.43 30.35
C GLU A 965 9.01 -9.07 31.04
N GLU A 966 9.79 -8.08 30.61
CA GLU A 966 9.54 -6.69 31.00
C GLU A 966 8.19 -6.26 30.41
N ALA A 967 7.33 -5.64 31.22
CA ALA A 967 5.95 -5.40 30.86
C ALA A 967 5.35 -4.20 31.60
N THR A 968 4.30 -3.64 31.02
CA THR A 968 3.35 -2.76 31.71
C THR A 968 2.19 -3.61 32.23
N VAL A 969 1.95 -3.56 33.54
CA VAL A 969 0.76 -4.14 34.18
C VAL A 969 -0.30 -3.06 34.29
N SER A 970 -1.46 -3.31 33.69
CA SER A 970 -2.63 -2.44 33.74
C SER A 970 -3.73 -3.07 34.58
N VAL A 971 -4.23 -2.34 35.57
CA VAL A 971 -5.35 -2.75 36.42
C VAL A 971 -6.57 -1.90 36.09
N LEU A 972 -7.63 -2.54 35.62
CA LEU A 972 -8.92 -1.91 35.30
C LEU A 972 -9.82 -1.97 36.52
N VAL A 973 -10.14 -0.81 37.08
CA VAL A 973 -10.92 -0.65 38.32
C VAL A 973 -12.18 0.16 38.02
N ASP A 974 -13.35 -0.24 38.54
CA ASP A 974 -14.60 0.51 38.33
C ASP A 974 -14.43 1.99 38.71
N SER A 975 -14.74 2.90 37.79
CA SER A 975 -14.57 4.34 37.97
C SER A 975 -15.51 4.94 39.02
N LYS A 976 -16.53 4.19 39.47
CA LYS A 976 -17.38 4.58 40.61
C LYS A 976 -16.62 4.54 41.95
N ILE A 977 -15.43 3.92 41.99
CA ILE A 977 -14.58 3.91 43.17
C ILE A 977 -13.78 5.21 43.23
N GLU A 978 -14.19 6.11 44.12
CA GLU A 978 -13.55 7.43 44.27
C GLU A 978 -12.28 7.42 45.12
N THR A 979 -12.05 6.35 45.90
CA THR A 979 -10.87 6.22 46.77
C THR A 979 -9.78 5.40 46.10
N THR A 980 -8.55 5.92 46.07
CA THR A 980 -7.40 5.17 45.57
C THR A 980 -7.15 3.95 46.46
N LEU A 981 -7.20 2.76 45.87
CA LEU A 981 -6.94 1.51 46.59
C LEU A 981 -5.48 1.49 47.07
N PRO A 982 -5.18 1.20 48.36
CA PRO A 982 -3.83 1.29 48.90
C PRO A 982 -2.78 0.45 48.17
N TRP A 983 -3.17 -0.70 47.61
CA TRP A 983 -2.27 -1.59 46.87
C TRP A 983 -1.91 -1.07 45.47
N LEU A 984 -2.59 -0.02 44.98
CA LEU A 984 -2.29 0.67 43.73
C LEU A 984 -1.47 1.96 43.95
N ALA A 985 -0.94 2.21 45.15
CA ALA A 985 -0.25 3.45 45.47
C ALA A 985 1.00 3.73 44.62
N ASP A 986 1.64 2.69 44.08
CA ASP A 986 2.79 2.78 43.19
C ASP A 986 2.42 2.68 41.69
N TYR A 987 1.13 2.59 41.35
CA TYR A 987 0.64 2.62 39.97
C TYR A 987 0.30 4.05 39.55
N LYS A 988 0.59 4.38 38.29
CA LYS A 988 0.19 5.64 37.68
C LYS A 988 -1.22 5.52 37.12
N LYS A 989 -2.10 6.47 37.43
CA LYS A 989 -3.42 6.58 36.80
C LYS A 989 -3.26 7.02 35.33
N SER A 990 -3.84 6.26 34.41
CA SER A 990 -3.92 6.58 32.98
C SER A 990 -5.08 7.54 32.69
N GLU A 991 -4.97 8.32 31.62
CA GLU A 991 -6.08 9.15 31.09
C GLU A 991 -7.06 8.33 30.25
N ALA A 992 -6.64 7.15 29.79
CA ALA A 992 -7.49 6.24 29.04
C ALA A 992 -8.50 5.51 29.94
N THR A 993 -9.60 5.07 29.33
CA THR A 993 -10.66 4.31 30.00
C THR A 993 -11.04 3.08 29.18
N ALA A 994 -11.59 2.08 29.86
CA ALA A 994 -12.22 0.91 29.25
C ALA A 994 -13.69 0.83 29.62
N LYS A 995 -14.48 0.06 28.85
CA LYS A 995 -15.90 -0.20 29.13
C LYS A 995 -16.26 -1.66 28.84
N ASN A 996 -17.32 -2.12 29.49
CA ASN A 996 -17.89 -3.44 29.25
C ASN A 996 -19.35 -3.37 28.77
N SER A 997 -19.93 -4.53 28.45
CA SER A 997 -21.30 -4.69 27.95
C SER A 997 -22.40 -4.35 28.98
N ASN A 998 -22.05 -4.15 30.26
CA ASN A 998 -22.98 -3.63 31.28
C ASN A 998 -23.00 -2.09 31.34
N GLY A 999 -22.14 -1.42 30.58
CA GLY A 999 -21.96 0.04 30.64
C GLY A 999 -21.08 0.51 31.81
N ASP A 1000 -20.39 -0.41 32.50
CA ASP A 1000 -19.42 -0.03 33.52
C ASP A 1000 -18.18 0.60 32.87
N VAL A 1001 -17.66 1.67 33.47
CA VAL A 1001 -16.48 2.40 32.98
C VAL A 1001 -15.33 2.17 33.93
N PHE A 1002 -14.16 1.80 33.41
CA PHE A 1002 -12.99 1.45 34.21
C PHE A 1002 -11.91 2.51 34.10
N THR A 1003 -11.41 2.93 35.25
CA THR A 1003 -10.18 3.70 35.40
C THR A 1003 -8.99 2.73 35.35
N ILE A 1004 -7.95 3.11 34.64
CA ILE A 1004 -6.79 2.24 34.39
C ILE A 1004 -5.60 2.74 35.21
N PHE A 1005 -4.97 1.82 35.93
CA PHE A 1005 -3.76 2.05 36.72
C PHE A 1005 -2.62 1.22 36.14
N GLU A 1006 -1.48 1.85 35.85
CA GLU A 1006 -0.36 1.25 35.11
C GLU A 1006 0.91 1.23 35.95
N LYS A 1007 1.66 0.12 35.88
CA LYS A 1007 2.98 -0.02 36.49
C LYS A 1007 3.91 -0.80 35.57
N GLU A 1008 5.11 -0.28 35.38
CA GLU A 1008 6.21 -1.00 34.71
C GLU A 1008 6.80 -2.05 35.66
N VAL A 1009 6.97 -3.28 35.17
CA VAL A 1009 7.50 -4.42 35.93
C VAL A 1009 8.65 -5.08 35.15
N LYS A 1010 9.66 -5.54 35.88
CA LYS A 1010 10.81 -6.21 35.28
C LYS A 1010 10.51 -7.68 35.00
N LYS A 1011 11.25 -8.26 34.05
CA LYS A 1011 11.29 -9.71 33.84
C LYS A 1011 11.56 -10.46 35.16
N GLY A 1012 10.69 -11.41 35.49
CA GLY A 1012 10.76 -12.24 36.70
C GLY A 1012 10.27 -11.55 37.97
N GLU A 1013 9.80 -10.30 37.90
CA GLU A 1013 9.24 -9.59 39.04
C GLU A 1013 7.91 -10.24 39.48
N THR A 1014 7.77 -10.45 40.79
CA THR A 1014 6.51 -10.87 41.39
C THR A 1014 5.62 -9.65 41.62
N VAL A 1015 4.45 -9.65 40.97
CA VAL A 1015 3.45 -8.59 41.06
C VAL A 1015 2.35 -9.03 42.00
N PHE A 1016 2.15 -8.28 43.08
CA PHE A 1016 1.07 -8.51 44.05
C PHE A 1016 -0.17 -7.70 43.68
N PHE A 1017 -1.36 -8.27 43.88
CA PHE A 1017 -2.63 -7.61 43.62
C PHE A 1017 -3.67 -7.87 44.71
N GLY A 1018 -4.50 -6.86 44.98
CA GLY A 1018 -5.52 -6.85 46.04
C GLY A 1018 -4.94 -6.85 47.47
N ASN A 1019 -5.72 -6.37 48.45
CA ASN A 1019 -5.42 -6.55 49.88
C ASN A 1019 -6.59 -7.23 50.61
N LYS A 1020 -6.27 -7.99 51.66
CA LYS A 1020 -7.29 -8.68 52.44
C LYS A 1020 -8.05 -7.67 53.33
N GLY A 1021 -9.36 -7.54 53.11
CA GLY A 1021 -10.26 -6.77 53.98
C GLY A 1021 -10.42 -5.28 53.63
N ASP A 1022 -9.99 -4.87 52.43
CA ASP A 1022 -10.16 -3.50 51.93
C ASP A 1022 -11.47 -3.29 51.11
N GLY A 1023 -12.25 -4.35 50.89
CA GLY A 1023 -13.48 -4.28 50.12
C GLY A 1023 -13.25 -4.15 48.61
N THR A 1024 -12.06 -4.51 48.11
CA THR A 1024 -11.69 -4.39 46.68
C THR A 1024 -12.79 -4.99 45.77
N PRO A 1025 -13.45 -4.17 44.94
CA PRO A 1025 -14.40 -4.64 43.94
C PRO A 1025 -13.70 -5.40 42.82
N SER A 1026 -14.47 -6.09 41.98
CA SER A 1026 -13.95 -6.80 40.81
C SER A 1026 -13.10 -5.88 39.92
N PHE A 1027 -11.90 -6.34 39.56
CA PHE A 1027 -10.95 -5.67 38.68
C PHE A 1027 -10.44 -6.65 37.62
N THR A 1028 -9.84 -6.13 36.55
CA THR A 1028 -9.14 -6.94 35.54
C THR A 1028 -7.66 -6.56 35.51
N ILE A 1029 -6.77 -7.56 35.49
CA ILE A 1029 -5.33 -7.37 35.33
C ILE A 1029 -4.98 -7.73 33.89
N VAL A 1030 -4.39 -6.78 33.17
CA VAL A 1030 -3.88 -6.94 31.81
C VAL A 1030 -2.37 -6.74 31.84
N VAL A 1031 -1.62 -7.58 31.13
CA VAL A 1031 -0.15 -7.53 31.14
C VAL A 1031 0.35 -7.42 29.70
N VAL A 1032 0.98 -6.30 29.40
CA VAL A 1032 1.45 -5.94 28.06
C VAL A 1032 2.97 -5.91 28.07
N PRO A 1033 3.68 -6.82 27.37
CA PRO A 1033 5.13 -6.72 27.20
C PRO A 1033 5.58 -5.34 26.74
N THR A 1034 6.69 -4.84 27.28
CA THR A 1034 7.25 -3.57 26.82
C THR A 1034 7.72 -3.70 25.37
N SER A 1035 7.54 -2.63 24.62
CA SER A 1035 7.92 -2.58 23.21
C SER A 1035 8.67 -1.32 22.86
N ASP A 1036 9.73 -1.45 22.06
CA ASP A 1036 10.46 -0.31 21.53
C ASP A 1036 10.18 -0.14 20.03
N LEU A 1037 9.19 0.69 19.72
CA LEU A 1037 8.91 1.09 18.34
C LEU A 1037 9.83 2.24 17.87
N GLY A 1038 10.64 2.85 18.75
CA GLY A 1038 11.60 3.88 18.36
C GLY A 1038 11.08 5.32 18.30
N LYS A 1039 10.05 5.69 19.08
CA LYS A 1039 9.42 7.03 19.11
C LYS A 1039 10.44 8.16 19.06
N VAL A 1040 10.33 9.00 18.02
CA VAL A 1040 11.27 10.09 17.75
C VAL A 1040 10.79 11.37 18.46
N LYS A 1041 11.74 12.27 18.72
CA LYS A 1041 11.48 13.65 19.14
C LYS A 1041 11.66 14.52 17.90
N ASP A 1042 10.64 15.29 17.53
CA ASP A 1042 10.66 16.13 16.34
C ASP A 1042 11.53 17.38 16.56
N ASP A 1043 12.80 17.31 16.14
CA ASP A 1043 13.80 18.38 16.25
C ASP A 1043 13.95 19.19 14.92
N ARG A 1044 12.84 19.60 14.30
CA ARG A 1044 12.88 20.40 13.05
C ARG A 1044 13.44 21.83 13.26
N PRO A 1045 14.22 22.37 12.29
CA PRO A 1045 14.79 23.72 12.39
C PRO A 1045 13.72 24.81 12.27
N SER A 1046 13.90 25.91 12.98
CA SER A 1046 13.01 27.08 12.93
C SER A 1046 13.42 28.00 11.77
N LEU A 1047 12.49 28.32 10.86
CA LEU A 1047 12.66 29.38 9.85
C LEU A 1047 12.33 30.72 10.49
N LYS A 1048 13.24 31.69 10.40
CA LYS A 1048 13.04 33.05 10.92
C LYS A 1048 12.94 34.06 9.78
N PHE A 1049 11.89 34.88 9.82
CA PHE A 1049 11.63 35.97 8.89
C PHE A 1049 11.65 37.29 9.66
N GLU A 1050 12.44 38.26 9.21
CA GLU A 1050 12.45 39.59 9.81
C GLU A 1050 11.26 40.41 9.29
N ALA A 1051 10.62 41.20 10.17
CA ALA A 1051 9.37 41.89 9.83
C ALA A 1051 9.55 42.98 8.78
N GLU A 1052 10.74 43.58 8.68
CA GLU A 1052 11.06 44.63 7.72
C GLU A 1052 11.15 44.17 6.26
N ASP A 1053 11.34 42.87 6.03
CA ASP A 1053 11.40 42.23 4.72
C ASP A 1053 10.03 41.70 4.26
N ALA A 1054 9.03 41.73 5.14
CA ALA A 1054 7.68 41.26 4.86
C ALA A 1054 6.90 42.20 3.92
N LYS A 1055 5.89 41.65 3.23
CA LYS A 1055 4.98 42.43 2.38
C LYS A 1055 3.95 43.13 3.27
N ILE A 1056 3.95 44.46 3.29
CA ILE A 1056 3.05 45.28 4.11
C ILE A 1056 2.06 46.02 3.21
N LYS A 1057 0.76 46.00 3.58
CA LYS A 1057 -0.27 46.84 2.96
C LYS A 1057 -0.96 47.69 4.02
N GLY A 1058 -1.28 48.94 3.68
CA GLY A 1058 -1.86 49.92 4.60
C GLY A 1058 -1.01 51.20 4.66
N GLY A 1059 -1.27 52.07 5.62
CA GLY A 1059 -0.57 53.35 5.75
C GLY A 1059 -0.26 53.69 7.20
N GLY A 1060 0.92 54.26 7.47
CA GLY A 1060 1.34 54.63 8.84
C GLY A 1060 2.23 53.60 9.54
N THR A 1061 2.94 52.77 8.78
CA THR A 1061 3.98 51.88 9.29
C THR A 1061 5.34 52.57 9.34
N VAL A 1062 6.09 52.37 10.43
CA VAL A 1062 7.40 52.95 10.65
C VAL A 1062 8.40 51.82 10.90
N LYS A 1063 9.55 51.85 10.22
CA LYS A 1063 10.68 50.98 10.55
C LYS A 1063 11.50 51.62 11.66
N GLY A 1064 11.86 50.87 12.68
CA GLY A 1064 12.66 51.34 13.81
C GLY A 1064 13.66 50.29 14.27
N ASN A 1065 14.52 50.69 15.21
CA ASN A 1065 15.49 49.80 15.85
C ASN A 1065 15.35 49.88 17.36
N PHE A 1066 15.37 48.74 18.05
CA PHE A 1066 15.34 48.66 19.51
C PHE A 1066 16.29 47.58 20.02
N LYS A 1067 17.31 47.98 20.79
CA LYS A 1067 18.32 47.08 21.41
C LYS A 1067 18.91 46.07 20.42
N SER A 1068 19.32 46.57 19.25
CA SER A 1068 19.95 45.80 18.17
C SER A 1068 19.03 44.90 17.35
N SER A 1069 17.70 45.07 17.45
CA SER A 1069 16.72 44.42 16.57
C SER A 1069 15.94 45.46 15.78
N ASP A 1070 15.83 45.24 14.47
CA ASP A 1070 14.93 46.03 13.62
C ASP A 1070 13.48 45.57 13.82
N TYR A 1071 12.54 46.49 13.63
CA TYR A 1071 11.11 46.20 13.78
C TYR A 1071 10.25 47.06 12.86
N VAL A 1072 9.03 46.59 12.63
CA VAL A 1072 7.93 47.34 12.01
C VAL A 1072 6.93 47.73 13.07
N GLU A 1073 6.68 49.04 13.22
CA GLU A 1073 5.61 49.59 14.07
C GLU A 1073 4.43 50.05 13.22
N PHE A 1074 3.23 49.65 13.63
CA PHE A 1074 1.99 50.19 13.08
C PHE A 1074 1.61 51.44 13.91
N ALA A 1075 1.97 52.64 13.44
CA ALA A 1075 1.88 53.86 14.25
C ALA A 1075 0.52 54.59 14.14
N LYS A 1076 -0.31 54.24 13.15
CA LYS A 1076 -1.62 54.87 12.90
C LYS A 1076 -2.76 53.87 12.99
N ASN A 1077 -3.95 54.36 13.34
CA ASN A 1077 -5.17 53.59 13.32
C ASN A 1077 -5.75 53.57 11.90
N THR A 1078 -5.35 52.59 11.11
CA THR A 1078 -5.72 52.37 9.70
C THR A 1078 -5.76 50.86 9.43
N PRO A 1079 -6.52 50.41 8.42
CA PRO A 1079 -6.43 49.03 7.95
C PRO A 1079 -5.00 48.71 7.51
N ASN A 1080 -4.37 47.77 8.20
CA ASN A 1080 -3.01 47.33 7.90
C ASN A 1080 -2.95 45.80 7.83
N SER A 1081 -2.00 45.30 7.05
CA SER A 1081 -1.63 43.89 7.02
C SER A 1081 -0.14 43.73 6.82
N ILE A 1082 0.40 42.62 7.33
CA ILE A 1082 1.76 42.16 7.08
C ILE A 1082 1.72 40.67 6.71
N GLU A 1083 2.43 40.32 5.64
CA GLU A 1083 2.40 39.00 5.01
C GLU A 1083 3.81 38.41 4.87
N PHE A 1084 3.93 37.16 5.29
CA PHE A 1084 5.13 36.31 5.20
C PHE A 1084 4.87 35.16 4.23
N GLU A 1085 5.87 34.74 3.45
CA GLU A 1085 5.77 33.59 2.55
C GLU A 1085 6.60 32.43 3.11
N VAL A 1086 5.98 31.26 3.25
CA VAL A 1086 6.63 30.03 3.77
C VAL A 1086 6.43 28.89 2.79
N ASN A 1087 7.35 27.92 2.78
CA ASN A 1087 7.29 26.75 1.92
C ASN A 1087 7.56 25.47 2.74
N PRO A 1088 6.64 25.03 3.61
CA PRO A 1088 6.76 23.75 4.30
C PRO A 1088 7.13 22.62 3.33
N GLY A 1089 7.92 21.65 3.79
CA GLY A 1089 8.33 20.49 2.99
C GLY A 1089 7.54 19.21 3.29
N VAL A 1090 6.72 19.17 4.35
CA VAL A 1090 5.99 17.98 4.79
C VAL A 1090 4.63 18.34 5.36
N ALA A 1091 3.64 17.45 5.22
CA ALA A 1091 2.36 17.68 5.89
C ALA A 1091 2.47 17.54 7.41
N ASN A 1092 2.40 18.65 8.14
CA ASN A 1092 2.37 18.71 9.60
C ASN A 1092 1.60 19.93 10.12
N ILE A 1093 1.36 19.98 11.43
CA ILE A 1093 0.99 21.19 12.16
C ILE A 1093 2.28 21.93 12.51
N TYR A 1094 2.36 23.21 12.15
CA TYR A 1094 3.55 24.02 12.34
C TYR A 1094 3.35 25.03 13.47
N LEU A 1095 4.37 25.18 14.31
CA LEU A 1095 4.44 26.21 15.35
C LEU A 1095 4.80 27.55 14.70
N MET A 1096 4.03 28.59 15.03
CA MET A 1096 4.23 29.95 14.56
C MET A 1096 4.47 30.86 15.75
N ARG A 1097 5.56 31.63 15.70
CA ARG A 1097 5.95 32.53 16.78
C ARG A 1097 6.12 33.95 16.27
N PHE A 1098 5.32 34.86 16.80
CA PHE A 1098 5.47 36.28 16.50
C PHE A 1098 6.23 36.94 17.64
N ARG A 1099 7.40 37.51 17.34
CA ARG A 1099 8.15 38.30 18.32
C ARG A 1099 7.72 39.75 18.24
N TYR A 1100 7.10 40.24 19.31
CA TYR A 1100 6.32 41.48 19.29
C TYR A 1100 6.49 42.34 20.56
N MET A 1101 6.08 43.61 20.45
CA MET A 1101 5.69 44.46 21.58
C MET A 1101 4.32 45.06 21.32
N ASN A 1102 3.47 45.09 22.35
CA ASN A 1102 2.24 45.85 22.34
C ASN A 1102 2.44 47.14 23.16
N MET A 1103 2.26 48.29 22.53
CA MET A 1103 2.41 49.62 23.15
C MET A 1103 1.10 50.17 23.73
N ASN A 1104 -0.01 49.44 23.61
CA ASN A 1104 -1.32 49.83 24.13
C ASN A 1104 -1.60 49.17 25.50
N ALA A 1105 -2.47 49.78 26.29
CA ALA A 1105 -2.94 49.23 27.56
C ALA A 1105 -3.81 47.97 27.40
N GLU A 1106 -4.40 47.78 26.21
CA GLU A 1106 -5.30 46.67 25.89
C GLU A 1106 -4.67 45.72 24.86
N PRO A 1107 -5.08 44.43 24.82
CA PRO A 1107 -4.68 43.51 23.77
C PRO A 1107 -5.04 44.02 22.36
N ILE A 1108 -4.16 43.77 21.38
CA ILE A 1108 -4.43 44.09 19.97
C ILE A 1108 -4.93 42.83 19.28
N LYS A 1109 -6.17 42.87 18.78
CA LYS A 1109 -6.81 41.76 18.04
C LYS A 1109 -6.53 41.88 16.55
N VAL A 1110 -6.13 40.78 15.95
CA VAL A 1110 -5.88 40.67 14.50
C VAL A 1110 -6.49 39.38 13.96
N LYS A 1111 -6.84 39.36 12.68
CA LYS A 1111 -7.12 38.10 11.98
C LYS A 1111 -5.82 37.48 11.52
N LEU A 1112 -5.64 36.19 11.79
CA LEU A 1112 -4.58 35.37 11.23
C LEU A 1112 -5.15 34.59 10.04
N ILE A 1113 -4.60 34.84 8.86
CA ILE A 1113 -5.01 34.24 7.59
C ILE A 1113 -3.85 33.42 7.04
N ILE A 1114 -4.12 32.18 6.66
CA ILE A 1114 -3.19 31.30 5.94
C ILE A 1114 -3.84 30.92 4.61
N GLU A 1115 -3.20 31.26 3.51
CA GLU A 1115 -3.64 30.94 2.14
C GLU A 1115 -2.54 30.13 1.44
N ASP A 1116 -2.91 29.12 0.66
CA ASP A 1116 -1.95 28.43 -0.22
C ASP A 1116 -1.62 29.28 -1.47
N ALA A 1117 -0.76 28.75 -2.34
CA ALA A 1117 -0.34 29.43 -3.58
C ALA A 1117 -1.50 29.76 -4.54
N TYR A 1118 -2.63 29.06 -4.42
CA TYR A 1118 -3.82 29.19 -5.26
C TYR A 1118 -4.95 29.99 -4.57
N GLY A 1119 -4.72 30.47 -3.35
CA GLY A 1119 -5.70 31.22 -2.57
C GLY A 1119 -6.69 30.35 -1.79
N ILE A 1120 -6.46 29.04 -1.67
CA ILE A 1120 -7.25 28.16 -0.81
C ILE A 1120 -6.96 28.52 0.64
N LEU A 1121 -8.03 28.80 1.39
CA LEU A 1121 -7.96 29.26 2.76
C LEU A 1121 -7.69 28.07 3.71
N MET A 1122 -6.54 28.07 4.36
CA MET A 1122 -6.14 27.04 5.33
C MET A 1122 -6.56 27.39 6.76
N ARG A 1123 -6.48 28.68 7.12
CA ARG A 1123 -6.86 29.21 8.44
C ARG A 1123 -7.36 30.65 8.32
N ASN A 1124 -8.39 31.00 9.07
CA ASN A 1124 -8.94 32.36 9.18
C ASN A 1124 -9.71 32.52 10.49
N ASP A 1125 -9.04 33.02 11.51
CA ASP A 1125 -9.59 33.25 12.84
C ASP A 1125 -8.87 34.40 13.54
N GLU A 1126 -9.46 34.89 14.63
CA GLU A 1126 -8.90 35.99 15.42
C GLU A 1126 -7.84 35.47 16.40
N ILE A 1127 -6.69 36.13 16.43
CA ILE A 1127 -5.68 35.98 17.48
C ILE A 1127 -5.47 37.34 18.17
N GLU A 1128 -4.99 37.30 19.41
CA GLU A 1128 -4.70 38.51 20.17
C GLU A 1128 -3.23 38.60 20.56
N PHE A 1129 -2.68 39.81 20.45
CA PHE A 1129 -1.40 40.19 21.04
C PHE A 1129 -1.68 40.78 22.43
N PRO A 1130 -1.31 40.09 23.52
CA PRO A 1130 -1.55 40.55 24.89
C PRO A 1130 -1.09 41.98 25.19
N ALA A 1131 -1.69 42.55 26.25
CA ALA A 1131 -1.49 43.90 26.79
C ALA A 1131 0.00 44.23 27.15
N PRO A 1132 0.34 45.48 27.54
CA PRO A 1132 1.61 46.13 27.20
C PRO A 1132 2.85 45.47 27.78
N THR A 1133 3.93 45.48 27.01
CA THR A 1133 5.25 45.03 27.46
C THR A 1133 6.37 45.97 26.98
N GLU A 1134 7.15 46.52 27.91
CA GLU A 1134 8.38 47.30 27.60
C GLU A 1134 9.56 46.41 27.14
N LYS A 1135 9.29 45.14 26.84
CA LYS A 1135 10.25 44.11 26.43
C LYS A 1135 9.62 43.27 25.33
N TRP A 1136 10.46 42.68 24.48
CA TRP A 1136 10.03 41.71 23.47
C TRP A 1136 9.32 40.52 24.13
N LYS A 1137 8.19 40.13 23.56
CA LYS A 1137 7.45 38.90 23.88
C LYS A 1137 7.33 38.03 22.65
N VAL A 1138 6.97 36.77 22.88
CA VAL A 1138 6.70 35.81 21.82
C VAL A 1138 5.26 35.34 21.98
N LEU A 1139 4.45 35.55 20.94
CA LEU A 1139 3.12 34.95 20.82
C LEU A 1139 3.26 33.64 20.05
N ASN A 1140 2.93 32.52 20.70
CA ASN A 1140 2.90 31.21 20.06
C ASN A 1140 1.49 30.87 19.61
N THR A 1141 1.37 30.40 18.37
CA THR A 1141 0.17 29.78 17.80
C THR A 1141 0.60 28.67 16.85
N THR A 1142 -0.31 27.96 16.22
CA THR A 1142 0.05 26.92 15.23
C THR A 1142 -0.59 27.20 13.88
N SER A 1143 -0.34 26.40 12.85
CA SER A 1143 -1.14 26.45 11.61
C SER A 1143 -2.64 26.14 11.85
N GLY A 1144 -3.04 25.73 13.05
CA GLY A 1144 -4.43 25.39 13.42
C GLY A 1144 -4.92 24.04 12.89
N GLY A 1145 -4.26 23.53 11.86
CA GLY A 1145 -4.41 22.22 11.27
C GLY A 1145 -3.16 21.86 10.47
N TYR A 1146 -3.17 20.70 9.83
CA TYR A 1146 -2.09 20.27 8.96
C TYR A 1146 -1.99 21.18 7.73
N ILE A 1147 -0.78 21.54 7.29
CA ILE A 1147 -0.55 22.11 5.95
C ILE A 1147 0.51 21.27 5.24
N ASN A 1148 0.37 21.03 3.93
CA ASN A 1148 1.27 20.13 3.16
C ASN A 1148 2.49 20.86 2.61
N ALA A 1149 3.32 20.17 1.82
CA ALA A 1149 4.33 20.80 1.00
C ALA A 1149 3.71 21.80 0.00
N GLY A 1150 4.39 22.92 -0.22
CA GLY A 1150 3.94 23.97 -1.13
C GLY A 1150 4.07 25.37 -0.54
N LYS A 1151 3.85 26.39 -1.37
CA LYS A 1151 3.97 27.80 -0.96
C LYS A 1151 2.71 28.28 -0.26
N TYR A 1152 2.87 28.94 0.89
CA TYR A 1152 1.79 29.54 1.67
C TYR A 1152 2.09 30.99 2.03
N LYS A 1153 1.02 31.78 2.14
CA LYS A 1153 1.04 33.16 2.64
C LYS A 1153 0.46 33.17 4.05
N ILE A 1154 1.24 33.66 5.01
CA ILE A 1154 0.82 33.89 6.40
C ILE A 1154 0.62 35.39 6.57
N ARG A 1155 -0.63 35.82 6.72
CA ARG A 1155 -1.00 37.23 6.85
C ARG A 1155 -1.66 37.49 8.18
N ILE A 1156 -1.25 38.54 8.88
CA ILE A 1156 -2.08 39.14 9.93
C ILE A 1156 -2.64 40.47 9.45
N GLU A 1157 -3.92 40.72 9.72
CA GLU A 1157 -4.60 41.95 9.31
C GLU A 1157 -5.60 42.42 10.36
N SER A 1158 -5.78 43.74 10.46
CA SER A 1158 -6.80 44.37 11.32
C SER A 1158 -7.06 45.80 10.87
N ASP A 1159 -8.27 46.29 11.13
CA ASP A 1159 -8.63 47.70 10.96
C ASP A 1159 -7.87 48.61 11.94
N ASN A 1160 -7.34 48.04 13.04
CA ASN A 1160 -6.55 48.75 14.03
C ASN A 1160 -5.40 47.89 14.58
N MET A 1161 -4.21 48.05 13.99
CA MET A 1161 -2.96 47.48 14.52
C MET A 1161 -2.13 48.50 15.31
N LYS A 1162 -2.68 49.69 15.59
CA LYS A 1162 -1.92 50.81 16.16
C LYS A 1162 -1.20 50.39 17.44
N GLY A 1163 0.10 50.67 17.55
CA GLY A 1163 0.91 50.35 18.72
C GLY A 1163 1.48 48.94 18.74
N LEU A 1164 1.20 48.09 17.75
CA LEU A 1164 1.89 46.82 17.58
C LEU A 1164 3.27 47.06 16.95
N ARG A 1165 4.32 46.50 17.56
CA ARG A 1165 5.66 46.38 16.98
C ARG A 1165 5.96 44.91 16.73
N LEU A 1166 6.42 44.58 15.54
CA LEU A 1166 6.84 43.22 15.17
C LEU A 1166 8.32 43.25 14.80
N GLU A 1167 9.10 42.40 15.47
CA GLU A 1167 10.52 42.17 15.15
C GLU A 1167 10.63 41.06 14.10
N SER A 1168 10.07 39.90 14.38
CA SER A 1168 10.21 38.73 13.53
C SER A 1168 9.05 37.76 13.64
N PHE A 1169 8.93 36.92 12.63
CA PHE A 1169 8.05 35.77 12.55
C PHE A 1169 8.90 34.50 12.42
N GLU A 1170 8.69 33.53 13.31
CA GLU A 1170 9.32 32.22 13.24
C GLU A 1170 8.28 31.15 12.89
N PHE A 1171 8.69 30.19 12.05
CA PHE A 1171 7.88 29.08 11.58
C PHE A 1171 8.67 27.77 11.76
N GLN A 1172 8.13 26.81 12.53
CA GLN A 1172 8.81 25.56 12.89
C GLN A 1172 7.92 24.34 12.71
#